data_AF-A0AAU9LIN1-F1
#
_entry.id   AF-A0AAU9LIN1-F1
#
_cell.length_a   1.000
_cell.length_b   1.000
_cell.length_c   1.000
_cell.angle_alpha   90.00
_cell.angle_beta   90.00
_cell.angle_gamma   90.00
#
_symmetry.space_group_name_H-M   'P 1'
#
loop_
_entity.id
_entity.type
_entity.pdbx_description
1 polymer ?
#
loop_
_entity_poly.entity_id
_entity_poly.type
_entity_poly.pdbx_seq_one_letter_code
_entity_poly.pdbx_strand_id
1 'polypeptide(L)'
;MVSSLMLGLMGPNVPYAPSMPETVQDLEKPVRLPAFHTSELGPWCAIISYEACVRLCLKNWSIGSPEAVSFLKNECSLLRSAFCLEQYLLQPEEELLSKKCSELVVTGVPKKPQKTFGKLKVQVRKVKMVLDPPNGCTFSSIKKPPLMKLQKINRRLSSTKSTIHSEWEAIRRVRVTPNFSTNGSLSHQSLAYLHFGTQYLKDISGLLKVGITSLHNSPTPPEAPEETYVCSLRLKSSSDADVTRMQPGSSETHVFLPDGMRDDLLIEVTDSKGKYCGHVKAQIADITDDVGDKLRWWPIYHEPEHELVGRIQLHMQYSTTTDENNNVKCGIVAETIAYDSVLEAAMKVQNFQQRKLLLHGSWKWLVTEFASYYGVSDAYTKLRYLSYVMDVATPTADCLNVVYDLLSPVIKKGKMNGTLSVQENRMLVSLSDEIEEKIALVFENYKSLDEHSSSGLTESPKSSSGFISPALKPALKLYTLLHDIKSPESQLQLCKYFQTAVRKILARHLAETNEFVSTTTEKSTVDQIAYSSAYQKMKSLCLNFRNEIASDIKINNQHVLPSFVDLPNLSSALYSTELCNRMRAFLVACPPISLSPPVTDLIITTCDFQRDLDSWNISFVKGGVDAKEMFHVYITRRIHDKHLELLESCKLDKGVVAQNSTSVFVDDMYEKLKETLVEFQVIVSRWPQYTLLLEKVIADAERVIMETLEKQYSEILSALKENTIPVKAVQYVQRIAKGNSLPYTFPEELGSLFNLIKKMLDVLQPEIERQFKSRHVCVSVSESENAAPGELLSEVTVMLKTKFRNYQQSAIEKLAGNTRLQNGTNLKKVIQEAKESVGESEIRSRMQPLKDVLIKIISDLHGFLDFNVFTLFCRALWDRMGQDVLRVLEKRKENWSYKASRVALLVLNETFASEMQSLVGYMLTDKDVEPPTSIKEVQSMLCKDS
;
A
#
# COMPACT_ATOMS: atom_id res chain seq x y z
N MET A 1 -45.25 -66.78 39.85
CA MET A 1 -43.85 -67.12 40.17
C MET A 1 -43.16 -65.82 40.60
N VAL A 2 -43.46 -65.34 41.82
CA VAL A 2 -42.62 -65.45 43.05
C VAL A 2 -41.40 -64.51 42.96
N SER A 3 -41.55 -63.22 43.32
CA SER A 3 -41.27 -62.57 44.64
C SER A 3 -39.83 -62.02 44.68
N SER A 4 -39.44 -60.84 45.18
CA SER A 4 -39.99 -59.67 45.91
C SER A 4 -38.88 -58.59 45.86
N LEU A 5 -39.13 -57.29 45.64
CA LEU A 5 -39.45 -56.24 46.63
C LEU A 5 -38.40 -55.99 47.75
N MET A 6 -37.94 -54.73 47.84
CA MET A 6 -37.67 -53.86 49.03
C MET A 6 -36.50 -52.89 48.69
N LEU A 7 -36.65 -51.58 48.42
CA LEU A 7 -37.16 -50.44 49.19
C LEU A 7 -36.51 -50.24 50.57
N GLY A 8 -35.83 -49.09 50.75
CA GLY A 8 -35.49 -48.46 52.05
C GLY A 8 -33.99 -48.21 52.26
N LEU A 9 -33.45 -46.99 52.11
CA LEU A 9 -33.48 -45.84 53.04
C LEU A 9 -32.10 -45.63 53.71
N MET A 10 -31.36 -44.60 53.27
CA MET A 10 -30.63 -43.60 54.11
C MET A 10 -29.91 -42.58 53.20
N GLY A 11 -30.29 -41.29 53.26
CA GLY A 11 -29.56 -40.15 52.66
C GLY A 11 -28.60 -39.51 53.68
N PRO A 12 -28.30 -38.19 53.62
CA PRO A 12 -28.04 -37.27 52.50
C PRO A 12 -26.64 -36.57 52.63
N ASN A 13 -26.21 -35.80 51.60
CA ASN A 13 -25.33 -34.60 51.60
C ASN A 13 -24.43 -34.55 50.34
N VAL A 14 -24.78 -33.81 49.27
CA VAL A 14 -24.41 -32.38 48.93
C VAL A 14 -22.99 -32.26 48.32
N PRO A 15 -22.73 -31.44 47.26
CA PRO A 15 -23.38 -31.29 45.96
C PRO A 15 -22.39 -31.52 44.76
N TYR A 16 -22.89 -31.85 43.58
CA TYR A 16 -22.10 -31.82 42.34
C TYR A 16 -21.92 -30.37 41.87
N ALA A 17 -20.66 -29.91 41.76
CA ALA A 17 -20.27 -28.69 41.06
C ALA A 17 -19.85 -29.01 39.61
N PRO A 18 -20.04 -28.08 38.65
CA PRO A 18 -19.96 -28.36 37.23
C PRO A 18 -18.51 -28.46 36.73
N SER A 19 -18.31 -29.36 35.77
CA SER A 19 -17.09 -29.59 35.01
C SER A 19 -16.54 -28.31 34.38
N MET A 20 -15.33 -27.92 34.79
CA MET A 20 -14.48 -26.97 34.08
C MET A 20 -14.01 -27.58 32.75
N PRO A 21 -13.89 -26.78 31.67
CA PRO A 21 -13.44 -27.27 30.37
C PRO A 21 -11.94 -27.58 30.40
N GLU A 22 -11.57 -28.69 29.76
CA GLU A 22 -10.19 -29.12 29.54
C GLU A 22 -9.38 -28.01 28.86
N THR A 23 -8.41 -27.47 29.60
CA THR A 23 -7.34 -26.64 29.05
C THR A 23 -6.50 -27.50 28.12
N VAL A 24 -6.60 -27.24 26.81
CA VAL A 24 -5.67 -27.74 25.80
C VAL A 24 -4.26 -27.32 26.24
N GLN A 25 -3.42 -28.30 26.56
CA GLN A 25 -2.00 -28.09 26.83
C GLN A 25 -1.34 -27.57 25.55
N ASP A 26 -0.97 -26.28 25.56
CA ASP A 26 -0.03 -25.72 24.58
C ASP A 26 1.25 -26.56 24.60
N LEU A 27 1.68 -27.05 23.43
CA LEU A 27 2.99 -27.64 23.25
C LEU A 27 4.06 -26.57 23.54
N GLU A 28 4.59 -26.53 24.76
CA GLU A 28 5.70 -25.66 25.13
C GLU A 28 6.94 -26.00 24.29
N LYS A 29 7.45 -25.01 23.54
CA LYS A 29 8.76 -25.08 22.89
C LYS A 29 9.84 -25.33 23.96
N PRO A 30 10.87 -26.14 23.68
CA PRO A 30 11.90 -26.50 24.66
C PRO A 30 12.62 -25.26 25.19
N VAL A 31 12.84 -25.24 26.51
CA VAL A 31 13.55 -24.16 27.23
C VAL A 31 14.96 -24.00 26.67
N ARG A 32 15.35 -22.75 26.34
CA ARG A 32 16.71 -22.45 25.87
C ARG A 32 17.71 -22.51 27.03
N LEU A 33 18.77 -23.28 26.85
CA LEU A 33 19.90 -23.41 27.76
C LEU A 33 21.17 -22.80 27.13
N PRO A 34 22.09 -22.23 27.93
CA PRO A 34 23.35 -21.68 27.41
C PRO A 34 24.23 -22.75 26.77
N ALA A 35 25.01 -22.36 25.76
CA ALA A 35 26.00 -23.24 25.15
C ALA A 35 27.29 -23.22 25.99
N PHE A 36 27.42 -24.16 26.92
CA PHE A 36 28.62 -24.27 27.76
C PHE A 36 29.81 -24.79 26.93
N HIS A 37 30.90 -24.02 26.89
CA HIS A 37 32.08 -24.25 26.05
C HIS A 37 33.26 -24.82 26.83
N THR A 38 33.36 -24.63 28.16
CA THR A 38 34.51 -25.14 28.94
C THR A 38 34.41 -26.63 29.26
N SER A 39 33.20 -27.19 29.15
CA SER A 39 32.95 -28.62 29.33
C SER A 39 33.64 -29.47 28.24
N GLU A 40 34.10 -28.84 27.15
CA GLU A 40 34.83 -29.47 26.04
C GLU A 40 36.36 -29.48 26.24
N LEU A 41 36.90 -28.75 27.23
CA LEU A 41 38.35 -28.60 27.47
C LEU A 41 38.97 -29.73 28.35
N GLY A 42 38.23 -30.82 28.55
CA GLY A 42 38.63 -31.99 29.33
C GLY A 42 38.59 -31.80 30.86
N PRO A 43 38.64 -32.90 31.65
CA PRO A 43 38.47 -32.87 33.11
C PRO A 43 39.59 -32.12 33.85
N TRP A 44 40.76 -31.93 33.23
CA TRP A 44 41.88 -31.20 33.82
C TRP A 44 41.59 -29.73 34.10
N CYS A 45 40.86 -29.05 33.20
CA CYS A 45 40.48 -27.65 33.43
C CYS A 45 39.50 -27.53 34.62
N ALA A 46 38.59 -28.50 34.76
CA ALA A 46 37.67 -28.57 35.89
C ALA A 46 38.42 -28.81 37.22
N ILE A 47 39.45 -29.66 37.23
CA ILE A 47 40.29 -29.91 38.41
C ILE A 47 41.06 -28.64 38.82
N ILE A 48 41.69 -27.94 37.88
CA ILE A 48 42.43 -26.70 38.16
C ILE A 48 41.48 -25.63 38.73
N SER A 49 40.29 -25.49 38.15
CA SER A 49 39.27 -24.53 38.60
C SER A 49 38.73 -24.87 39.99
N TYR A 50 38.46 -26.16 40.24
CA TYR A 50 38.07 -26.67 41.55
C TYR A 50 39.13 -26.38 42.62
N GLU A 51 40.41 -26.67 42.32
CA GLU A 51 41.53 -26.43 43.21
C GLU A 51 41.67 -24.94 43.57
N ALA A 52 41.53 -24.08 42.56
CA ALA A 52 41.54 -22.63 42.73
C ALA A 52 40.36 -22.14 43.60
N CYS A 53 39.14 -22.66 43.40
CA CYS A 53 38.00 -22.38 44.26
C CYS A 53 38.21 -22.81 45.72
N VAL A 54 38.80 -23.99 45.94
CA VAL A 54 39.09 -24.48 47.30
C VAL A 54 40.12 -23.58 47.99
N ARG A 55 41.21 -23.20 47.30
CA ARG A 55 42.21 -22.25 47.84
C ARG A 55 41.56 -20.92 48.22
N LEU A 56 40.73 -20.37 47.34
CA LEU A 56 40.01 -19.12 47.58
C LEU A 56 39.07 -19.23 48.80
N CYS A 57 38.32 -20.33 48.91
CA CYS A 57 37.40 -20.56 50.03
C CYS A 57 38.15 -20.75 51.34
N LEU A 58 39.26 -21.50 51.37
CA LEU A 58 40.09 -21.67 52.57
C LEU A 58 40.69 -20.34 53.04
N LYS A 59 41.16 -19.51 52.10
CA LYS A 59 41.66 -18.16 52.41
C LYS A 59 40.56 -17.30 53.03
N ASN A 60 39.39 -17.21 52.40
CA ASN A 60 38.30 -16.35 52.89
C ASN A 60 37.61 -16.91 54.15
N TRP A 61 37.66 -18.23 54.36
CA TRP A 61 37.24 -18.86 55.60
C TRP A 61 38.11 -18.42 56.78
N SER A 62 39.44 -18.32 56.59
CA SER A 62 40.35 -17.80 57.63
C SER A 62 40.08 -16.34 58.02
N ILE A 63 39.36 -15.59 57.18
CA ILE A 63 38.96 -14.19 57.40
C ILE A 63 37.49 -14.10 57.89
N GLY A 64 36.78 -15.23 58.02
CA GLY A 64 35.44 -15.31 58.58
C GLY A 64 34.30 -15.11 57.58
N SER A 65 34.51 -15.29 56.27
CA SER A 65 33.42 -15.21 55.28
C SER A 65 32.44 -16.38 55.43
N PRO A 66 31.13 -16.12 55.67
CA PRO A 66 30.12 -17.16 55.78
C PRO A 66 29.82 -17.85 54.44
N GLU A 67 30.00 -17.16 53.31
CA GLU A 67 29.83 -17.70 51.96
C GLU A 67 30.88 -18.78 51.67
N ALA A 68 32.14 -18.56 52.07
CA ALA A 68 33.23 -19.53 51.91
C ALA A 68 32.94 -20.85 52.64
N VAL A 69 32.35 -20.78 53.85
CA VAL A 69 31.98 -21.96 54.64
C VAL A 69 31.00 -22.85 53.87
N SER A 70 30.09 -22.27 53.10
CA SER A 70 29.09 -23.04 52.34
C SER A 70 29.72 -23.98 51.30
N PHE A 71 30.87 -23.61 50.73
CA PHE A 71 31.59 -24.39 49.73
C PHE A 71 32.55 -25.41 50.34
N LEU A 72 33.00 -25.23 51.58
CA LEU A 72 33.92 -26.13 52.28
C LEU A 72 33.21 -27.26 53.06
N LYS A 73 31.90 -27.15 53.27
CA LYS A 73 31.09 -28.18 53.96
C LYS A 73 31.18 -29.53 53.24
N ASN A 74 31.11 -30.61 54.03
CA ASN A 74 31.05 -31.99 53.55
C ASN A 74 32.15 -32.30 52.51
N GLU A 75 33.39 -31.95 52.82
CA GLU A 75 34.55 -32.19 51.95
C GLU A 75 34.37 -31.60 50.54
N CYS A 76 33.91 -30.35 50.50
CA CYS A 76 33.65 -29.60 49.27
C CYS A 76 32.67 -30.29 48.30
N SER A 77 31.72 -31.09 48.80
CA SER A 77 30.81 -31.88 47.95
C SER A 77 30.06 -31.04 46.92
N LEU A 78 29.63 -29.82 47.29
CA LEU A 78 28.97 -28.88 46.39
C LEU A 78 29.85 -28.47 45.20
N LEU A 79 31.15 -28.23 45.44
CA LEU A 79 32.11 -27.92 44.37
C LEU A 79 32.42 -29.18 43.55
N ARG A 80 32.63 -30.33 44.21
CA ARG A 80 32.89 -31.61 43.52
C ARG A 80 31.78 -31.98 42.54
N SER A 81 30.51 -31.83 42.96
CA SER A 81 29.35 -32.10 42.12
C SER A 81 29.19 -31.06 41.00
N ALA A 82 29.41 -29.77 41.29
CA ALA A 82 29.24 -28.68 40.33
C ALA A 82 30.24 -28.73 39.16
N PHE A 83 31.48 -29.17 39.43
CA PHE A 83 32.51 -29.38 38.41
C PHE A 83 32.48 -30.78 37.78
N CYS A 84 31.48 -31.62 38.13
CA CYS A 84 31.36 -33.02 37.68
C CYS A 84 32.59 -33.88 37.99
N LEU A 85 33.28 -33.63 39.12
CA LEU A 85 34.53 -34.28 39.49
C LEU A 85 34.35 -35.58 40.27
N GLU A 86 33.11 -35.97 40.56
CA GLU A 86 32.80 -37.14 41.36
C GLU A 86 33.39 -38.43 40.79
N GLN A 87 33.47 -38.58 39.47
CA GLN A 87 34.01 -39.78 38.81
C GLN A 87 35.54 -39.71 38.60
N TYR A 88 36.17 -38.56 38.85
CA TYR A 88 37.58 -38.31 38.57
C TYR A 88 38.44 -38.21 39.83
N LEU A 89 37.84 -37.83 40.96
CA LEU A 89 38.49 -37.78 42.27
C LEU A 89 38.24 -39.09 43.03
N LEU A 90 39.17 -39.44 43.93
CA LEU A 90 39.02 -40.61 44.80
C LEU A 90 37.79 -40.42 45.70
N GLN A 91 36.88 -41.40 45.67
CA GLN A 91 35.69 -41.43 46.52
C GLN A 91 35.96 -42.25 47.79
N PRO A 92 35.51 -41.80 48.97
CA PRO A 92 35.55 -42.61 50.19
C PRO A 92 34.63 -43.83 50.06
N GLU A 93 35.00 -44.93 50.73
CA GLU A 93 34.32 -46.22 50.65
C GLU A 93 32.81 -46.12 51.02
N GLU A 94 32.47 -45.21 51.92
CA GLU A 94 31.09 -44.94 52.37
C GLU A 94 30.21 -44.27 51.28
N GLU A 95 30.77 -43.41 50.41
CA GLU A 95 30.04 -42.79 49.29
C GLU A 95 29.76 -43.82 48.17
N LEU A 96 30.72 -44.71 47.90
CA LEU A 96 30.60 -45.78 46.89
C LEU A 96 29.49 -46.79 47.21
N LEU A 97 29.22 -47.05 48.49
CA LEU A 97 28.18 -47.97 48.95
C LEU A 97 26.77 -47.35 48.96
N SER A 98 26.66 -46.02 48.81
CA SER A 98 25.39 -45.26 48.94
C SER A 98 24.72 -44.87 47.62
N LYS A 99 25.42 -44.89 46.47
CA LYS A 99 24.87 -44.46 45.17
C LYS A 99 24.14 -45.59 44.42
N LYS A 100 22.79 -45.54 44.39
CA LYS A 100 21.96 -46.17 43.34
C LYS A 100 21.54 -45.10 42.32
N CYS A 101 21.92 -45.34 41.06
CA CYS A 101 21.56 -44.68 39.78
C CYS A 101 20.86 -43.31 39.80
N SER A 102 21.53 -42.32 39.18
CA SER A 102 20.88 -41.34 38.30
C SER A 102 21.92 -40.74 37.35
N GLU A 103 22.01 -41.29 36.14
CA GLU A 103 22.70 -40.63 35.02
C GLU A 103 21.84 -39.45 34.58
N LEU A 104 22.35 -38.23 34.78
CA LEU A 104 21.83 -37.05 34.08
C LEU A 104 22.34 -37.11 32.64
N VAL A 105 21.47 -37.56 31.74
CA VAL A 105 21.66 -37.46 30.30
C VAL A 105 21.70 -35.97 29.94
N VAL A 106 22.87 -35.46 29.61
CA VAL A 106 23.02 -34.16 28.94
C VAL A 106 22.57 -34.35 27.50
N THR A 107 21.31 -34.02 27.21
CA THR A 107 20.80 -33.93 25.84
C THR A 107 21.58 -32.85 25.08
N GLY A 108 22.31 -33.27 24.05
CA GLY A 108 23.11 -32.39 23.21
C GLY A 108 22.26 -31.32 22.51
N VAL A 109 22.58 -30.06 22.78
CA VAL A 109 22.10 -28.89 22.03
C VAL A 109 22.85 -28.85 20.67
N PRO A 110 22.20 -28.50 19.55
CA PRO A 110 22.89 -28.34 18.28
C PRO A 110 23.99 -27.27 18.36
N LYS A 111 25.17 -27.62 17.84
CA LYS A 111 26.41 -26.84 17.89
C LYS A 111 26.27 -25.53 17.12
N LYS A 112 26.61 -24.40 17.75
CA LYS A 112 26.88 -23.14 17.03
C LYS A 112 28.16 -23.38 16.20
N PRO A 113 28.21 -23.05 14.89
CA PRO A 113 29.45 -23.13 14.14
C PRO A 113 30.45 -22.18 14.78
N GLN A 114 31.47 -22.73 15.42
CA GLN A 114 32.57 -21.98 15.98
C GLN A 114 33.21 -21.21 14.82
N LYS A 115 33.31 -19.87 14.91
CA LYS A 115 34.11 -19.08 13.95
C LYS A 115 35.52 -19.68 13.98
N THR A 116 35.91 -20.37 12.92
CA THR A 116 37.20 -21.04 12.80
C THR A 116 38.28 -19.96 12.65
N PHE A 117 38.99 -19.69 13.75
CA PHE A 117 40.17 -18.82 13.70
C PHE A 117 41.33 -19.62 13.10
N GLY A 118 41.73 -19.26 11.88
CA GLY A 118 42.87 -19.90 11.26
C GLY A 118 44.19 -19.28 11.71
N LYS A 119 45.20 -20.13 11.88
CA LYS A 119 46.59 -19.76 12.19
C LYS A 119 47.35 -19.60 10.88
N LEU A 120 47.89 -18.41 10.63
CA LEU A 120 48.70 -18.11 9.43
C LEU A 120 50.18 -18.13 9.79
N LYS A 121 50.91 -19.18 9.40
CA LYS A 121 52.36 -19.25 9.54
C LYS A 121 53.01 -18.68 8.27
N VAL A 122 53.81 -17.62 8.42
CA VAL A 122 54.49 -16.91 7.33
C VAL A 122 56.00 -17.03 7.48
N GLN A 123 56.68 -17.28 6.37
CA GLN A 123 58.13 -17.26 6.28
C GLN A 123 58.57 -16.59 4.98
N VAL A 124 59.48 -15.63 5.08
CA VAL A 124 60.07 -14.94 3.93
C VAL A 124 61.29 -15.70 3.44
N ARG A 125 61.27 -16.17 2.19
CA ARG A 125 62.34 -16.99 1.62
C ARG A 125 63.31 -16.17 0.77
N LYS A 126 62.82 -15.42 -0.21
CA LYS A 126 63.65 -14.68 -1.17
C LYS A 126 62.98 -13.37 -1.56
N VAL A 127 63.77 -12.33 -1.78
CA VAL A 127 63.31 -11.04 -2.33
C VAL A 127 64.11 -10.78 -3.60
N LYS A 128 63.42 -10.39 -4.69
CA LYS A 128 64.04 -9.98 -5.95
C LYS A 128 63.48 -8.63 -6.36
N MET A 129 64.33 -7.60 -6.41
CA MET A 129 63.95 -6.24 -6.82
C MET A 129 64.25 -5.95 -8.31
N VAL A 130 64.57 -6.99 -9.10
CA VAL A 130 64.88 -6.90 -10.53
C VAL A 130 63.85 -7.70 -11.31
N LEU A 131 63.21 -7.07 -12.30
CA LEU A 131 62.29 -7.72 -13.23
C LEU A 131 63.06 -8.69 -14.15
N ASP A 132 63.10 -9.97 -13.80
CA ASP A 132 63.50 -11.03 -14.74
C ASP A 132 62.46 -11.09 -15.89
N PRO A 133 62.86 -11.20 -17.18
CA PRO A 133 61.91 -11.39 -18.28
C PRO A 133 61.15 -12.73 -18.13
N PRO A 134 59.90 -12.84 -18.63
CA PRO A 134 59.04 -13.98 -18.33
C PRO A 134 59.60 -15.28 -18.94
N ASN A 135 59.71 -16.31 -18.11
CA ASN A 135 60.00 -17.68 -18.55
C ASN A 135 58.83 -18.23 -19.37
N GLY A 136 59.02 -18.26 -20.69
CA GLY A 136 58.23 -19.05 -21.64
C GLY A 136 59.17 -19.56 -22.74
N CYS A 137 59.44 -20.87 -22.71
CA CYS A 137 60.17 -21.67 -23.70
C CYS A 137 61.69 -21.44 -23.82
N THR A 138 62.42 -22.54 -23.62
CA THR A 138 63.81 -22.86 -24.01
C THR A 138 64.39 -22.02 -25.16
N PHE A 139 65.54 -21.36 -24.94
CA PHE A 139 66.80 -21.45 -25.71
C PHE A 139 67.83 -20.46 -25.15
N SER A 140 69.08 -20.90 -25.07
CA SER A 140 70.22 -20.23 -24.45
C SER A 140 70.89 -19.15 -25.32
N SER A 141 71.33 -18.06 -24.66
CA SER A 141 72.53 -17.23 -24.92
C SER A 141 72.67 -16.41 -26.23
N ILE A 142 72.86 -15.08 -26.10
CA ILE A 142 73.83 -14.23 -26.82
C ILE A 142 74.14 -12.98 -25.98
N LYS A 143 75.44 -12.62 -25.91
CA LYS A 143 76.04 -11.51 -25.15
C LYS A 143 75.88 -10.14 -25.85
N LYS A 144 75.86 -9.07 -25.03
CA LYS A 144 75.98 -7.59 -25.28
C LYS A 144 77.01 -7.20 -26.37
N PRO A 145 77.05 -5.96 -26.97
CA PRO A 145 76.82 -4.61 -26.37
C PRO A 145 76.26 -3.53 -27.37
N PRO A 146 76.38 -2.19 -27.22
CA PRO A 146 76.71 -1.31 -26.08
C PRO A 146 75.64 -0.23 -25.77
N LEU A 147 75.79 0.35 -24.58
CA LEU A 147 75.00 1.45 -24.04
C LEU A 147 75.64 2.79 -24.46
N MET A 148 75.03 3.53 -25.40
CA MET A 148 75.22 4.97 -25.51
C MET A 148 74.04 5.68 -26.21
N LYS A 149 73.53 6.69 -25.49
CA LYS A 149 72.70 7.83 -25.96
C LYS A 149 71.19 7.61 -26.17
N LEU A 150 70.49 7.13 -25.14
CA LEU A 150 69.03 7.30 -25.02
C LEU A 150 68.58 8.63 -24.37
N GLN A 151 69.44 9.66 -24.33
CA GLN A 151 69.07 11.00 -23.83
C GLN A 151 68.49 11.93 -24.92
N LYS A 152 68.53 11.53 -26.21
CA LYS A 152 67.97 12.33 -27.31
C LYS A 152 66.56 11.93 -27.75
N ILE A 153 66.04 10.78 -27.31
CA ILE A 153 64.68 10.32 -27.64
C ILE A 153 63.66 10.82 -26.59
N ASN A 154 64.06 10.91 -25.31
CA ASN A 154 63.18 11.39 -24.24
C ASN A 154 62.78 12.87 -24.32
N ARG A 155 63.49 13.70 -25.11
CA ARG A 155 63.08 15.10 -25.38
C ARG A 155 62.06 15.25 -26.52
N ARG A 156 61.82 14.20 -27.32
CA ARG A 156 60.82 14.21 -28.41
C ARG A 156 59.52 13.48 -28.08
N LEU A 157 59.49 12.71 -26.98
CA LEU A 157 58.29 12.01 -26.51
C LEU A 157 57.48 12.82 -25.47
N SER A 158 58.07 13.86 -24.88
CA SER A 158 57.40 14.77 -23.96
C SER A 158 56.51 15.79 -24.66
N SER A 159 56.78 16.14 -25.92
CA SER A 159 55.97 17.08 -26.71
C SER A 159 54.73 16.45 -27.36
N THR A 160 54.60 15.12 -27.34
CA THR A 160 53.44 14.39 -27.90
C THR A 160 52.47 13.89 -26.82
N LYS A 161 52.89 13.83 -25.54
CA LYS A 161 52.00 13.53 -24.40
C LYS A 161 51.12 14.71 -23.98
N SER A 162 51.53 15.96 -24.25
CA SER A 162 50.74 17.15 -23.91
C SER A 162 49.54 17.39 -24.83
N THR A 163 49.56 16.87 -26.06
CA THR A 163 48.48 17.08 -27.05
C THR A 163 47.33 16.07 -26.92
N ILE A 164 47.59 14.91 -26.30
CA ILE A 164 46.59 13.83 -26.12
C ILE A 164 45.78 14.03 -24.83
N HIS A 165 46.36 14.70 -23.81
CA HIS A 165 45.65 15.00 -22.58
C HIS A 165 44.60 16.12 -22.76
N SER A 166 44.79 17.04 -23.73
CA SER A 166 43.84 18.12 -24.02
C SER A 166 42.62 17.67 -24.83
N GLU A 167 42.72 16.62 -25.65
CA GLU A 167 41.57 16.06 -26.39
C GLU A 167 40.70 15.13 -25.52
N TRP A 168 41.29 14.50 -24.49
CA TRP A 168 40.56 13.66 -23.54
C TRP A 168 39.67 14.43 -22.56
N GLU A 169 40.00 15.69 -22.24
CA GLU A 169 39.13 16.57 -21.43
C GLU A 169 37.94 17.16 -22.21
N ALA A 170 37.98 17.15 -23.55
CA ALA A 170 36.86 17.60 -24.39
C ALA A 170 35.73 16.55 -24.48
N ILE A 171 36.03 15.26 -24.30
CA ILE A 171 35.07 14.15 -24.43
C ILE A 171 34.24 13.94 -23.15
N ARG A 172 34.67 14.47 -21.99
CA ARG A 172 33.91 14.39 -20.71
C ARG A 172 32.74 15.38 -20.58
N ARG A 173 32.48 16.26 -21.57
CA ARG A 173 31.43 17.29 -21.48
C ARG A 173 30.17 17.08 -22.33
N VAL A 174 29.93 15.87 -22.85
CA VAL A 174 28.68 15.58 -23.59
C VAL A 174 27.81 14.61 -22.79
N ARG A 175 26.70 15.10 -22.22
CA ARG A 175 25.62 14.25 -21.66
C ARG A 175 24.83 13.63 -22.80
N VAL A 176 24.74 12.31 -22.86
CA VAL A 176 23.65 11.61 -23.57
C VAL A 176 23.20 10.40 -22.74
N THR A 177 21.92 10.41 -22.40
CA THR A 177 21.12 9.33 -21.80
C THR A 177 21.01 8.11 -22.73
N PRO A 178 21.13 6.86 -22.22
CA PRO A 178 20.85 5.68 -23.04
C PRO A 178 19.36 5.32 -22.96
N ASN A 179 18.64 5.52 -24.07
CA ASN A 179 17.37 4.82 -24.32
C ASN A 179 17.69 3.49 -24.99
N PHE A 180 17.23 2.39 -24.40
CA PHE A 180 17.26 1.07 -25.03
C PHE A 180 16.00 0.89 -25.88
N SER A 181 16.18 0.52 -27.15
CA SER A 181 15.13 -0.14 -27.94
C SER A 181 15.69 -1.37 -28.66
N THR A 182 14.88 -2.41 -28.64
CA THR A 182 15.07 -3.78 -29.09
C THR A 182 15.07 -3.97 -30.62
N ASN A 183 15.86 -4.96 -31.06
CA ASN A 183 15.85 -5.67 -32.35
C ASN A 183 16.51 -5.00 -33.58
N GLY A 184 17.68 -5.54 -33.95
CA GLY A 184 18.31 -5.38 -35.26
C GLY A 184 19.78 -5.84 -35.26
N SER A 185 20.09 -6.93 -35.96
CA SER A 185 21.45 -7.46 -36.15
C SER A 185 22.29 -6.59 -37.08
N LEU A 186 23.56 -6.31 -36.74
CA LEU A 186 24.55 -5.87 -37.71
C LEU A 186 25.95 -6.43 -37.42
N SER A 187 26.27 -7.49 -38.16
CA SER A 187 27.62 -7.89 -38.54
C SER A 187 28.24 -6.84 -39.45
N HIS A 188 28.97 -5.86 -38.91
CA HIS A 188 29.96 -5.11 -39.71
C HIS A 188 31.04 -4.36 -38.90
N GLN A 189 31.03 -4.39 -37.57
CA GLN A 189 32.06 -3.72 -36.75
C GLN A 189 33.11 -4.66 -36.14
N SER A 190 32.97 -5.98 -36.26
CA SER A 190 33.96 -6.95 -35.76
C SER A 190 35.11 -7.26 -36.73
N LEU A 191 34.99 -6.88 -38.01
CA LEU A 191 36.01 -7.18 -39.03
C LEU A 191 37.11 -6.12 -39.17
N ALA A 192 36.86 -4.87 -38.76
CA ALA A 192 37.87 -3.81 -38.82
C ALA A 192 38.99 -4.01 -37.76
N TYR A 193 38.66 -4.61 -36.61
CA TYR A 193 39.64 -4.91 -35.55
C TYR A 193 40.56 -6.09 -35.90
N LEU A 194 40.11 -7.04 -36.72
CA LEU A 194 40.92 -8.18 -37.17
C LEU A 194 41.86 -7.84 -38.33
N HIS A 195 41.50 -6.87 -39.18
CA HIS A 195 42.33 -6.47 -40.31
C HIS A 195 43.56 -5.63 -39.91
N PHE A 196 43.51 -4.89 -38.79
CA PHE A 196 44.69 -4.15 -38.30
C PHE A 196 45.74 -5.04 -37.62
N GLY A 197 45.33 -6.18 -37.01
CA GLY A 197 46.25 -7.09 -36.33
C GLY A 197 47.07 -7.99 -37.26
N THR A 198 46.59 -8.24 -38.48
CA THR A 198 47.22 -9.19 -39.42
C THR A 198 48.31 -8.56 -40.29
N GLN A 199 48.36 -7.22 -40.40
CA GLN A 199 49.37 -6.52 -41.18
C GLN A 199 50.63 -6.18 -40.36
N TYR A 200 50.49 -6.03 -39.03
CA TYR A 200 51.62 -5.82 -38.12
C TYR A 200 52.47 -7.11 -37.90
N LEU A 201 51.83 -8.28 -37.93
CA LEU A 201 52.53 -9.57 -37.76
C LEU A 201 53.24 -10.07 -39.03
N LYS A 202 52.89 -9.55 -40.21
CA LYS A 202 53.55 -9.92 -41.47
C LYS A 202 54.90 -9.24 -41.65
N ASP A 203 55.07 -8.00 -41.20
CA ASP A 203 56.33 -7.25 -41.35
C ASP A 203 57.42 -7.68 -40.36
N ILE A 204 57.04 -8.26 -39.21
CA ILE A 204 58.00 -8.74 -38.20
C ILE A 204 58.52 -10.15 -38.53
N SER A 205 57.77 -10.94 -39.32
CA SER A 205 58.22 -12.26 -39.78
C SER A 205 59.21 -12.22 -40.96
N GLY A 206 59.28 -11.09 -41.68
CA GLY A 206 60.17 -10.91 -42.85
C GLY A 206 61.63 -10.63 -42.50
N LEU A 207 61.90 -10.12 -41.29
CA LEU A 207 63.25 -9.72 -40.84
C LEU A 207 64.00 -10.81 -40.05
N LEU A 208 63.31 -11.87 -39.63
CA LEU A 208 63.87 -12.95 -38.80
C LEU A 208 64.42 -14.14 -39.60
N LYS A 209 64.46 -14.06 -40.93
CA LYS A 209 64.80 -15.18 -41.83
C LYS A 209 66.18 -15.11 -42.49
N VAL A 210 67.02 -14.12 -42.14
CA VAL A 210 68.39 -14.03 -42.66
C VAL A 210 69.35 -13.81 -41.49
N GLY A 211 70.02 -14.88 -41.05
CA GLY A 211 71.06 -14.77 -40.03
C GLY A 211 71.23 -15.96 -39.10
N ILE A 212 70.97 -17.19 -39.55
CA ILE A 212 71.44 -18.40 -38.86
C ILE A 212 72.51 -19.04 -39.74
N THR A 213 73.77 -18.64 -39.54
CA THR A 213 74.96 -19.46 -39.85
C THR A 213 76.17 -18.88 -39.11
N SER A 214 76.48 -19.45 -37.94
CA SER A 214 77.83 -19.75 -37.39
C SER A 214 77.87 -19.66 -35.85
N LEU A 215 77.87 -20.84 -35.21
CA LEU A 215 78.29 -21.05 -33.83
C LEU A 215 79.83 -21.12 -33.75
N HIS A 216 80.46 -20.48 -32.76
CA HIS A 216 81.13 -21.17 -31.62
C HIS A 216 81.89 -20.21 -30.68
N ASN A 217 81.84 -20.53 -29.37
CA ASN A 217 82.78 -20.21 -28.26
C ASN A 217 82.78 -18.81 -27.60
N SER A 218 82.42 -18.74 -26.30
CA SER A 218 83.15 -17.98 -25.25
C SER A 218 82.44 -17.99 -23.86
N PRO A 219 83.19 -17.90 -22.73
CA PRO A 219 82.78 -18.34 -21.38
C PRO A 219 81.99 -17.32 -20.51
N THR A 220 81.48 -17.80 -19.37
CA THR A 220 80.62 -17.15 -18.34
C THR A 220 81.27 -15.95 -17.60
N PRO A 221 80.50 -14.90 -17.20
CA PRO A 221 80.95 -13.87 -16.25
C PRO A 221 80.32 -14.01 -14.83
N PRO A 222 80.86 -13.32 -13.80
CA PRO A 222 80.71 -13.68 -12.38
C PRO A 222 79.49 -13.07 -11.67
N GLU A 223 79.10 -13.70 -10.54
CA GLU A 223 78.02 -13.32 -9.62
C GLU A 223 78.22 -11.93 -8.98
N ALA A 224 77.13 -11.18 -8.86
CA ALA A 224 77.04 -9.91 -8.13
C ALA A 224 76.64 -10.14 -6.66
N PRO A 225 77.01 -9.26 -5.71
CA PRO A 225 76.84 -9.49 -4.27
C PRO A 225 75.36 -9.54 -3.85
N GLU A 226 75.02 -10.45 -2.93
CA GLU A 226 73.69 -10.60 -2.35
C GLU A 226 73.29 -9.33 -1.56
N GLU A 227 72.35 -8.54 -2.08
CA GLU A 227 71.74 -7.44 -1.33
C GLU A 227 70.85 -8.00 -0.22
N THR A 228 71.19 -7.69 1.04
CA THR A 228 70.41 -8.13 2.20
C THR A 228 69.20 -7.21 2.39
N TYR A 229 67.99 -7.73 2.21
CA TYR A 229 66.74 -7.01 2.44
C TYR A 229 66.16 -7.33 3.83
N VAL A 230 65.33 -6.45 4.37
CA VAL A 230 64.56 -6.69 5.60
C VAL A 230 63.08 -6.50 5.30
N CYS A 231 62.24 -7.43 5.75
CA CYS A 231 60.80 -7.39 5.55
C CYS A 231 60.11 -7.14 6.90
N SER A 232 59.26 -6.11 6.95
CA SER A 232 58.42 -5.79 8.11
C SER A 232 57.00 -6.25 7.82
N LEU A 233 56.52 -7.23 8.58
CA LEU A 233 55.22 -7.88 8.38
C LEU A 233 54.24 -7.44 9.47
N ARG A 234 53.00 -7.13 9.07
CA ARG A 234 51.88 -6.88 9.98
C ARG A 234 50.55 -7.34 9.39
N LEU A 235 49.59 -7.66 10.24
CA LEU A 235 48.20 -7.79 9.82
C LEU A 235 47.54 -6.41 9.83
N LYS A 236 46.60 -6.18 8.94
CA LYS A 236 45.80 -4.95 8.94
C LYS A 236 44.96 -4.80 10.22
N SER A 237 44.60 -5.93 10.85
CA SER A 237 43.92 -5.99 12.16
C SER A 237 44.83 -5.75 13.37
N SER A 238 46.16 -5.83 13.23
CA SER A 238 47.12 -5.67 14.32
C SER A 238 47.53 -4.21 14.55
N SER A 239 47.96 -3.87 15.77
CA SER A 239 48.42 -2.52 16.11
C SER A 239 49.78 -2.19 15.47
N ASP A 240 50.10 -0.92 15.23
CA ASP A 240 51.40 -0.50 14.66
C ASP A 240 52.61 -0.89 15.54
N ALA A 241 52.39 -1.29 16.79
CA ALA A 241 53.42 -1.80 17.69
C ALA A 241 53.78 -3.29 17.44
N ASP A 242 52.95 -4.05 16.72
CA ASP A 242 53.09 -5.50 16.49
C ASP A 242 53.81 -5.85 15.17
N VAL A 243 54.70 -4.98 14.70
CA VAL A 243 55.44 -5.19 13.46
C VAL A 243 56.56 -6.23 13.67
N THR A 244 56.48 -7.34 12.95
CA THR A 244 57.52 -8.38 12.98
C THR A 244 58.52 -8.16 11.86
N ARG A 245 59.80 -8.01 12.19
CA ARG A 245 60.88 -7.93 11.19
C ARG A 245 61.43 -9.33 10.91
N MET A 246 61.58 -9.67 9.63
CA MET A 246 62.13 -10.93 9.17
C MET A 246 63.18 -10.68 8.08
N GLN A 247 64.28 -11.44 8.11
CA GLN A 247 65.26 -11.45 7.03
C GLN A 247 64.94 -12.54 6.00
N PRO A 248 64.92 -12.25 4.69
CA PRO A 248 64.74 -13.26 3.65
C PRO A 248 65.82 -14.35 3.74
N GLY A 249 65.41 -15.62 3.81
CA GLY A 249 66.32 -16.77 3.83
C GLY A 249 66.77 -17.22 5.22
N SER A 250 66.43 -16.48 6.28
CA SER A 250 66.77 -16.78 7.69
C SER A 250 66.11 -18.04 8.27
N SER A 251 65.22 -18.69 7.51
CA SER A 251 64.35 -19.79 7.96
C SER A 251 63.40 -19.45 9.13
N GLU A 252 63.38 -18.21 9.61
CA GLU A 252 62.45 -17.73 10.62
C GLU A 252 61.01 -17.88 10.15
N THR A 253 60.12 -18.29 11.04
CA THR A 253 58.68 -18.41 10.78
C THR A 253 57.93 -17.64 11.84
N HIS A 254 57.09 -16.70 11.43
CA HIS A 254 56.19 -15.99 12.34
C HIS A 254 54.77 -16.51 12.20
N VAL A 255 54.01 -16.49 13.30
CA VAL A 255 52.62 -16.96 13.33
C VAL A 255 51.72 -15.76 13.57
N PHE A 256 50.90 -15.45 12.57
CA PHE A 256 49.86 -14.43 12.64
C PHE A 256 48.50 -15.06 12.94
N LEU A 257 47.65 -14.30 13.65
CA LEU A 257 46.30 -14.70 14.05
C LEU A 257 45.28 -13.71 13.44
N PRO A 258 44.87 -13.93 12.18
CA PRO A 258 43.93 -13.05 11.50
C PRO A 258 42.53 -13.08 12.11
N ASP A 259 41.84 -11.94 12.06
CA ASP A 259 40.48 -11.79 12.57
C ASP A 259 39.41 -12.42 11.65
N GLY A 260 39.80 -12.85 10.44
CA GLY A 260 38.97 -13.61 9.50
C GLY A 260 39.60 -13.70 8.11
N MET A 261 38.93 -14.39 7.17
CA MET A 261 39.45 -14.56 5.79
C MET A 261 39.54 -13.26 4.98
N ARG A 262 38.92 -12.17 5.45
CA ARG A 262 38.96 -10.83 4.83
C ARG A 262 40.11 -9.95 5.35
N ASP A 263 40.92 -10.45 6.27
CA ASP A 263 42.07 -9.72 6.78
C ASP A 263 43.22 -9.72 5.74
N ASP A 264 44.04 -8.67 5.77
CA ASP A 264 45.12 -8.42 4.81
C ASP A 264 46.49 -8.56 5.51
N LEU A 265 47.40 -9.37 4.98
CA LEU A 265 48.81 -9.38 5.39
C LEU A 265 49.57 -8.31 4.60
N LEU A 266 50.16 -7.36 5.31
CA LEU A 266 50.97 -6.27 4.77
C LEU A 266 52.45 -6.54 5.03
N ILE A 267 53.27 -6.47 3.99
CA ILE A 267 54.72 -6.66 4.09
C ILE A 267 55.43 -5.47 3.45
N GLU A 268 56.17 -4.72 4.25
CA GLU A 268 57.03 -3.63 3.76
C GLU A 268 58.46 -4.15 3.61
N VAL A 269 59.06 -3.91 2.44
CA VAL A 269 60.43 -4.34 2.13
C VAL A 269 61.36 -3.13 2.17
N THR A 270 62.42 -3.22 2.95
CA THR A 270 63.47 -2.21 3.06
C THR A 270 64.83 -2.79 2.68
N ASP A 271 65.71 -1.96 2.11
CA ASP A 271 67.09 -2.36 1.81
C ASP A 271 67.95 -2.44 3.09
N SER A 272 69.21 -2.88 2.94
CA SER A 272 70.19 -2.98 4.03
C SER A 272 70.54 -1.64 4.69
N LYS A 273 70.11 -0.51 4.12
CA LYS A 273 70.29 0.85 4.64
C LYS A 273 68.99 1.42 5.25
N GLY A 274 67.92 0.61 5.32
CA GLY A 274 66.63 1.00 5.86
C GLY A 274 65.76 1.84 4.93
N LYS A 275 66.12 1.96 3.65
CA LYS A 275 65.33 2.68 2.65
C LYS A 275 64.15 1.82 2.20
N TYR A 276 62.96 2.42 2.13
CA TYR A 276 61.75 1.77 1.61
C TYR A 276 61.90 1.37 0.14
N CYS A 277 61.69 0.10 -0.16
CA CYS A 277 61.80 -0.49 -1.48
C CYS A 277 60.44 -0.77 -2.13
N GLY A 278 59.40 -1.01 -1.32
CA GLY A 278 58.05 -1.29 -1.77
C GLY A 278 57.29 -2.12 -0.75
N HIS A 279 56.03 -2.44 -1.04
CA HIS A 279 55.18 -3.23 -0.16
C HIS A 279 54.40 -4.31 -0.91
N VAL A 280 53.96 -5.31 -0.16
CA VAL A 280 53.13 -6.42 -0.64
C VAL A 280 51.87 -6.47 0.21
N LYS A 281 50.75 -6.71 -0.46
CA LYS A 281 49.47 -6.95 0.17
C LYS A 281 48.95 -8.32 -0.26
N ALA A 282 48.75 -9.22 0.70
CA ALA A 282 48.22 -10.55 0.45
C ALA A 282 46.92 -10.74 1.25
N GLN A 283 45.80 -11.02 0.55
CA GLN A 283 44.54 -11.36 1.21
C GLN A 283 44.58 -12.80 1.71
N ILE A 284 43.99 -13.07 2.86
CA ILE A 284 44.02 -14.40 3.45
C ILE A 284 43.14 -15.40 2.69
N ALA A 285 42.05 -14.92 2.06
CA ALA A 285 41.26 -15.73 1.12
C ALA A 285 42.08 -16.26 -0.06
N ASP A 286 42.99 -15.45 -0.63
CA ASP A 286 43.85 -15.85 -1.75
C ASP A 286 44.89 -16.93 -1.36
N ILE A 287 45.11 -17.13 -0.05
CA ILE A 287 46.03 -18.11 0.52
C ILE A 287 45.30 -19.44 0.78
N THR A 288 43.98 -19.43 1.00
CA THR A 288 43.19 -20.63 1.33
C THR A 288 42.72 -21.44 0.13
N ASP A 289 42.57 -20.83 -1.05
CA ASP A 289 41.95 -21.46 -2.22
C ASP A 289 42.87 -22.45 -2.99
N ASP A 290 44.17 -22.52 -2.67
CA ASP A 290 45.17 -23.24 -3.47
C ASP A 290 46.02 -24.21 -2.60
N VAL A 291 45.47 -25.38 -2.30
CA VAL A 291 46.04 -26.36 -1.33
C VAL A 291 47.37 -26.99 -1.81
N GLY A 292 47.73 -26.80 -3.10
CA GLY A 292 48.86 -27.48 -3.75
C GLY A 292 50.23 -26.84 -3.57
N ASP A 293 50.33 -25.51 -3.41
CA ASP A 293 51.62 -24.82 -3.52
C ASP A 293 51.87 -23.84 -2.36
N LYS A 294 52.42 -24.36 -1.25
CA LYS A 294 52.68 -23.61 0.00
C LYS A 294 53.74 -22.51 -0.15
N LEU A 295 54.35 -22.32 -1.32
CA LEU A 295 55.50 -21.46 -1.58
C LEU A 295 55.25 -20.58 -2.82
N ARG A 296 54.78 -19.34 -2.65
CA ARG A 296 54.32 -18.48 -3.75
C ARG A 296 55.15 -17.20 -3.89
N TRP A 297 55.35 -16.75 -5.13
CA TRP A 297 55.92 -15.42 -5.43
C TRP A 297 54.82 -14.37 -5.45
N TRP A 298 55.01 -13.30 -4.68
CA TRP A 298 54.10 -12.17 -4.57
C TRP A 298 54.73 -10.91 -5.17
N PRO A 299 54.00 -10.12 -5.96
CA PRO A 299 54.50 -8.87 -6.51
C PRO A 299 54.73 -7.82 -5.41
N ILE A 300 55.83 -7.07 -5.51
CA ILE A 300 56.15 -5.91 -4.68
C ILE A 300 55.81 -4.65 -5.47
N TYR A 301 55.00 -3.77 -4.88
CA TYR A 301 54.55 -2.52 -5.49
C TYR A 301 55.08 -1.29 -4.76
N HIS A 302 55.37 -0.22 -5.52
CA HIS A 302 55.77 1.08 -5.00
C HIS A 302 54.60 2.09 -5.13
N GLU A 303 54.15 2.67 -4.02
CA GLU A 303 53.11 3.71 -3.98
C GLU A 303 53.73 5.12 -4.03
N PRO A 304 53.06 6.13 -4.63
CA PRO A 304 51.66 6.14 -5.11
C PRO A 304 51.44 5.69 -6.56
N GLU A 305 52.48 5.31 -7.30
CA GLU A 305 52.41 5.03 -8.74
C GLU A 305 51.99 3.57 -9.07
N HIS A 306 51.79 2.71 -8.06
CA HIS A 306 51.47 1.27 -8.21
C HIS A 306 52.44 0.53 -9.16
N GLU A 307 53.71 0.94 -9.20
CA GLU A 307 54.70 0.33 -10.09
C GLU A 307 55.18 -1.02 -9.53
N LEU A 308 55.23 -2.06 -10.37
CA LEU A 308 55.77 -3.37 -10.01
C LEU A 308 57.30 -3.29 -9.94
N VAL A 309 57.84 -3.23 -8.72
CA VAL A 309 59.27 -3.02 -8.46
C VAL A 309 60.01 -4.31 -8.11
N GLY A 310 59.31 -5.42 -7.86
CA GLY A 310 59.96 -6.68 -7.52
C GLY A 310 58.99 -7.82 -7.24
N ARG A 311 59.53 -8.94 -6.75
CA ARG A 311 58.75 -10.07 -6.22
C ARG A 311 59.38 -10.61 -4.93
N ILE A 312 58.53 -11.03 -4.00
CA ILE A 312 58.91 -11.69 -2.74
C ILE A 312 58.37 -13.11 -2.71
N GLN A 313 59.19 -14.09 -2.33
CA GLN A 313 58.78 -15.47 -2.17
C GLN A 313 58.40 -15.73 -0.71
N LEU A 314 57.14 -16.10 -0.50
CA LEU A 314 56.56 -16.33 0.81
C LEU A 314 56.13 -17.79 0.93
N HIS A 315 56.53 -18.43 2.03
CA HIS A 315 55.96 -19.69 2.47
C HIS A 315 54.83 -19.37 3.44
N MET A 316 53.57 -19.63 3.04
CA MET A 316 52.41 -19.31 3.85
C MET A 316 51.58 -20.57 4.07
N GLN A 317 51.37 -20.92 5.34
CA GLN A 317 50.55 -22.04 5.74
C GLN A 317 49.42 -21.53 6.62
N TYR A 318 48.21 -21.55 6.06
CA TYR A 318 46.99 -21.31 6.82
C TYR A 318 46.46 -22.64 7.36
N SER A 319 46.13 -22.70 8.65
CA SER A 319 45.58 -23.89 9.28
C SER A 319 44.41 -23.50 10.18
N THR A 320 43.24 -24.08 9.92
CA THR A 320 42.07 -24.01 10.81
C THR A 320 42.11 -25.24 11.70
N THR A 321 42.80 -25.18 12.84
CA THR A 321 42.98 -26.34 13.71
C THR A 321 41.66 -26.70 14.41
N THR A 322 41.16 -27.92 14.15
CA THR A 322 40.22 -28.65 15.03
C THR A 322 40.88 -29.85 15.72
N ASP A 323 42.19 -30.06 15.54
CA ASP A 323 42.91 -31.18 16.16
C ASP A 323 43.66 -30.77 17.43
N GLU A 324 43.46 -31.61 18.45
CA GLU A 324 44.03 -31.54 19.79
C GLU A 324 45.56 -31.74 19.83
N ASN A 325 46.14 -31.34 20.96
CA ASN A 325 47.52 -31.60 21.40
C ASN A 325 48.66 -30.92 20.62
N ASN A 326 48.95 -29.67 21.01
CA ASN A 326 50.23 -29.33 21.66
C ASN A 326 50.32 -27.81 21.94
N ASN A 327 50.49 -27.47 23.22
CA ASN A 327 51.09 -26.24 23.77
C ASN A 327 50.98 -24.97 22.91
N VAL A 328 49.84 -24.30 23.03
CA VAL A 328 49.60 -22.96 22.48
C VAL A 328 50.23 -21.91 23.40
N LYS A 329 51.37 -21.34 22.98
CA LYS A 329 51.89 -20.03 23.43
C LYS A 329 51.19 -18.88 22.70
N CYS A 330 49.87 -18.88 22.68
CA CYS A 330 49.06 -17.68 22.46
C CYS A 330 48.18 -17.59 23.70
N GLY A 331 48.54 -16.70 24.62
CA GLY A 331 48.07 -16.74 26.01
C GLY A 331 46.57 -16.56 26.14
N ILE A 332 45.83 -17.67 26.17
CA ILE A 332 44.68 -17.72 27.05
C ILE A 332 45.28 -17.81 28.45
N VAL A 333 45.08 -16.75 29.24
CA VAL A 333 45.54 -16.68 30.62
C VAL A 333 44.83 -17.80 31.39
N ALA A 334 45.57 -18.71 32.04
CA ALA A 334 45.01 -19.92 32.68
C ALA A 334 43.86 -19.56 33.64
N GLU A 335 43.95 -18.38 34.23
CA GLU A 335 43.00 -17.76 35.13
C GLU A 335 41.65 -17.43 34.45
N THR A 336 41.65 -17.06 33.16
CA THR A 336 40.40 -16.82 32.40
C THR A 336 39.68 -18.12 32.06
N ILE A 337 40.41 -19.19 31.70
CA ILE A 337 39.82 -20.51 31.49
C ILE A 337 39.23 -21.04 32.79
N ALA A 338 39.98 -20.89 33.88
CA ALA A 338 39.52 -21.32 35.19
C ALA A 338 38.27 -20.53 35.61
N TYR A 339 38.26 -19.21 35.41
CA TYR A 339 37.07 -18.38 35.65
C TYR A 339 35.87 -18.82 34.82
N ASP A 340 36.06 -19.09 33.53
CA ASP A 340 34.99 -19.57 32.65
C ASP A 340 34.38 -20.87 33.20
N SER A 341 35.20 -21.82 33.65
CA SER A 341 34.72 -23.07 34.27
C SER A 341 33.98 -22.84 35.59
N VAL A 342 34.44 -21.91 36.44
CA VAL A 342 33.73 -21.54 37.68
C VAL A 342 32.37 -20.92 37.36
N LEU A 343 32.31 -20.07 36.34
CA LEU A 343 31.09 -19.43 35.89
C LEU A 343 30.10 -20.45 35.33
N GLU A 344 30.55 -21.39 34.50
CA GLU A 344 29.70 -22.48 33.98
C GLU A 344 29.16 -23.37 35.10
N ALA A 345 30.00 -23.74 36.08
CA ALA A 345 29.59 -24.52 37.24
C ALA A 345 28.51 -23.77 38.05
N ALA A 346 28.70 -22.47 38.29
CA ALA A 346 27.72 -21.62 38.95
C ALA A 346 26.38 -21.54 38.18
N MET A 347 26.45 -21.36 36.86
CA MET A 347 25.25 -21.29 36.01
C MET A 347 24.49 -22.62 35.96
N LYS A 348 25.19 -23.75 35.89
CA LYS A 348 24.59 -25.10 35.92
C LYS A 348 23.88 -25.37 37.25
N VAL A 349 24.56 -25.14 38.38
CA VAL A 349 23.99 -25.37 39.72
C VAL A 349 22.79 -24.47 39.99
N GLN A 350 22.79 -23.24 39.46
CA GLN A 350 21.68 -22.31 39.62
C GLN A 350 20.57 -22.48 38.57
N ASN A 351 20.65 -23.46 37.67
CA ASN A 351 19.70 -23.64 36.57
C ASN A 351 19.50 -22.33 35.79
N PHE A 352 20.60 -21.74 35.34
CA PHE A 352 20.56 -20.53 34.51
C PHE A 352 19.85 -20.83 33.19
N GLN A 353 18.80 -20.06 32.90
CA GLN A 353 17.93 -20.26 31.74
C GLN A 353 17.23 -18.95 31.37
N GLN A 354 16.45 -19.00 30.30
CA GLN A 354 15.54 -17.93 29.88
C GLN A 354 14.71 -17.41 31.08
N ARG A 355 14.68 -16.08 31.30
CA ARG A 355 14.07 -15.37 32.46
C ARG A 355 14.77 -15.53 33.82
N LYS A 356 15.77 -16.41 33.96
CA LYS A 356 16.62 -16.52 35.16
C LYS A 356 18.06 -16.17 34.82
N LEU A 357 18.29 -14.87 34.61
CA LEU A 357 19.52 -14.34 34.01
C LEU A 357 20.54 -13.81 35.02
N LEU A 358 20.30 -13.97 36.33
CA LEU A 358 21.16 -13.46 37.39
C LEU A 358 21.62 -14.60 38.30
N LEU A 359 22.90 -14.55 38.69
CA LEU A 359 23.42 -15.40 39.76
C LEU A 359 23.09 -14.78 41.12
N HIS A 360 22.79 -15.64 42.10
CA HIS A 360 22.43 -15.22 43.46
C HIS A 360 23.26 -15.93 44.53
N GLY A 361 23.25 -15.39 45.76
CA GLY A 361 23.83 -16.06 46.94
C GLY A 361 25.34 -16.37 46.83
N SER A 362 25.74 -17.50 47.40
CA SER A 362 27.14 -17.90 47.56
C SER A 362 27.87 -18.09 46.22
N TRP A 363 27.19 -18.53 45.15
CA TRP A 363 27.82 -18.67 43.83
C TRP A 363 28.10 -17.33 43.14
N LYS A 364 27.24 -16.32 43.33
CA LYS A 364 27.54 -14.95 42.85
C LYS A 364 28.79 -14.42 43.55
N TRP A 365 28.87 -14.62 44.86
CA TRP A 365 30.05 -14.28 45.65
C TRP A 365 31.29 -15.01 45.13
N LEU A 366 31.23 -16.34 44.94
CA LEU A 366 32.36 -17.15 44.51
C LEU A 366 32.94 -16.68 43.18
N VAL A 367 32.09 -16.44 42.17
CA VAL A 367 32.52 -15.96 40.85
C VAL A 367 33.16 -14.57 40.94
N THR A 368 32.58 -13.67 41.75
CA THR A 368 33.08 -12.30 41.92
C THR A 368 34.43 -12.27 42.64
N GLU A 369 34.55 -13.00 43.75
CA GLU A 369 35.78 -13.11 44.51
C GLU A 369 36.87 -13.84 43.74
N PHE A 370 36.52 -14.85 42.94
CA PHE A 370 37.47 -15.56 42.08
C PHE A 370 38.12 -14.60 41.08
N ALA A 371 37.31 -13.78 40.39
CA ALA A 371 37.83 -12.80 39.45
C ALA A 371 38.76 -11.78 40.12
N SER A 372 38.36 -11.26 41.28
CA SER A 372 39.17 -10.31 42.04
C SER A 372 40.48 -10.92 42.55
N TYR A 373 40.45 -12.17 43.01
CA TYR A 373 41.61 -12.83 43.62
C TYR A 373 42.64 -13.28 42.57
N TYR A 374 42.19 -13.78 41.42
CA TYR A 374 43.06 -14.26 40.34
C TYR A 374 43.33 -13.19 39.25
N GLY A 375 42.87 -11.95 39.45
CA GLY A 375 43.19 -10.83 38.56
C GLY A 375 42.50 -10.87 37.20
N VAL A 376 41.33 -11.52 37.10
CA VAL A 376 40.52 -11.51 35.88
C VAL A 376 39.86 -10.14 35.74
N SER A 377 40.03 -9.50 34.59
CA SER A 377 39.55 -8.14 34.37
C SER A 377 38.02 -8.04 34.44
N ASP A 378 37.54 -6.94 35.02
CA ASP A 378 36.11 -6.65 35.12
C ASP A 378 35.40 -6.59 33.74
N ALA A 379 36.10 -6.15 32.70
CA ALA A 379 35.53 -6.15 31.34
C ALA A 379 35.40 -7.57 30.78
N TYR A 380 36.38 -8.44 30.99
CA TYR A 380 36.31 -9.86 30.60
C TYR A 380 35.16 -10.58 31.31
N THR A 381 35.06 -10.46 32.64
CA THR A 381 34.00 -11.13 33.42
C THR A 381 32.60 -10.76 32.92
N LYS A 382 32.36 -9.46 32.65
CA LYS A 382 31.09 -8.97 32.10
C LYS A 382 30.83 -9.45 30.68
N LEU A 383 31.83 -9.42 29.79
CA LEU A 383 31.69 -9.90 28.42
C LEU A 383 31.41 -11.41 28.37
N ARG A 384 32.10 -12.20 29.19
CA ARG A 384 31.86 -13.64 29.29
C ARG A 384 30.49 -13.95 29.89
N TYR A 385 30.07 -13.22 30.93
CA TYR A 385 28.72 -13.39 31.46
C TYR A 385 27.66 -13.06 30.40
N LEU A 386 27.88 -11.96 29.67
CA LEU A 386 27.01 -11.51 28.60
C LEU A 386 26.92 -12.54 27.46
N SER A 387 27.99 -13.26 27.12
CA SER A 387 27.90 -14.31 26.08
C SER A 387 26.90 -15.40 26.42
N TYR A 388 26.87 -15.87 27.67
CA TYR A 388 25.88 -16.86 28.10
C TYR A 388 24.47 -16.28 28.22
N VAL A 389 24.33 -15.01 28.60
CA VAL A 389 23.03 -14.31 28.56
C VAL A 389 22.49 -14.26 27.13
N MET A 390 23.35 -13.97 26.15
CA MET A 390 22.95 -13.86 24.74
C MET A 390 22.48 -15.18 24.12
N ASP A 391 23.02 -16.32 24.56
CA ASP A 391 22.57 -17.65 24.13
C ASP A 391 21.08 -17.90 24.46
N VAL A 392 20.61 -17.39 25.59
CA VAL A 392 19.23 -17.55 26.08
C VAL A 392 18.39 -16.27 25.96
N ALA A 393 18.94 -15.22 25.35
CA ALA A 393 18.32 -13.90 25.33
C ALA A 393 17.00 -13.88 24.55
N THR A 394 15.99 -13.27 25.18
CA THR A 394 14.67 -13.01 24.62
C THR A 394 14.41 -11.51 24.46
N PRO A 395 13.52 -11.10 23.53
CA PRO A 395 13.15 -9.71 23.30
C PRO A 395 12.24 -9.16 24.42
N THR A 396 12.72 -9.14 25.65
CA THR A 396 11.94 -8.87 26.87
C THR A 396 12.61 -7.81 27.73
N ALA A 397 11.83 -7.05 28.49
CA ALA A 397 12.39 -5.92 29.23
C ALA A 397 13.42 -6.34 30.29
N ASP A 398 13.16 -7.42 31.02
CA ASP A 398 14.07 -7.97 32.02
C ASP A 398 15.40 -8.40 31.39
N CYS A 399 15.35 -9.12 30.25
CA CYS A 399 16.55 -9.56 29.55
C CYS A 399 17.38 -8.39 28.99
N LEU A 400 16.72 -7.45 28.30
CA LEU A 400 17.40 -6.33 27.65
C LEU A 400 18.02 -5.35 28.66
N ASN A 401 17.41 -5.18 29.84
CA ASN A 401 18.03 -4.39 30.91
C ASN A 401 19.31 -5.06 31.45
N VAL A 402 19.31 -6.39 31.65
CA VAL A 402 20.53 -7.12 32.06
C VAL A 402 21.64 -6.98 31.01
N VAL A 403 21.30 -7.09 29.72
CA VAL A 403 22.26 -6.87 28.62
C VAL A 403 22.84 -5.45 28.68
N TYR A 404 21.99 -4.44 28.92
CA TYR A 404 22.43 -3.05 29.04
C TYR A 404 23.38 -2.83 30.21
N ASP A 405 23.04 -3.38 31.38
CA ASP A 405 23.82 -3.22 32.61
C ASP A 405 25.22 -3.85 32.50
N LEU A 406 25.35 -4.97 31.76
CA LEU A 406 26.62 -5.63 31.50
C LEU A 406 27.45 -4.91 30.42
N LEU A 407 26.81 -4.40 29.37
CA LEU A 407 27.49 -3.81 28.22
C LEU A 407 27.92 -2.34 28.42
N SER A 408 27.06 -1.53 29.07
CA SER A 408 27.29 -0.10 29.33
C SER A 408 28.65 0.23 29.96
N PRO A 409 29.10 -0.43 31.05
CA PRO A 409 30.40 -0.15 31.64
C PRO A 409 31.58 -0.53 30.73
N VAL A 410 31.45 -1.59 29.93
CA VAL A 410 32.51 -2.06 29.01
C VAL A 410 32.71 -1.06 27.87
N ILE A 411 31.62 -0.58 27.26
CA ILE A 411 31.68 0.41 26.18
C ILE A 411 32.22 1.75 26.68
N LYS A 412 31.80 2.20 27.87
CA LYS A 412 32.33 3.44 28.47
C LYS A 412 33.83 3.35 28.74
N LYS A 413 34.31 2.21 29.27
CA LYS A 413 35.73 1.95 29.52
C LYS A 413 36.54 1.94 28.22
N GLY A 414 36.02 1.31 27.16
CA GLY A 414 36.64 1.32 25.83
C GLY A 414 36.78 2.73 25.24
N LYS A 415 35.75 3.58 25.40
CA LYS A 415 35.74 4.97 24.88
C LYS A 415 36.63 5.94 25.66
N MET A 416 36.75 5.80 26.99
CA MET A 416 37.54 6.74 27.82
C MET A 416 39.03 6.41 27.89
N ASN A 417 39.41 5.12 27.91
CA ASN A 417 40.77 4.73 28.28
C ASN A 417 41.53 3.91 27.21
N GLY A 418 40.87 3.47 26.13
CA GLY A 418 41.52 2.69 25.05
C GLY A 418 42.10 1.33 25.45
N THR A 419 41.98 0.89 26.71
CA THR A 419 42.64 -0.31 27.25
C THR A 419 41.66 -1.49 27.41
N LEU A 420 41.05 -1.95 26.34
CA LEU A 420 40.49 -3.31 26.29
C LEU A 420 41.56 -4.24 25.71
N SER A 421 41.70 -5.45 26.26
CA SER A 421 42.61 -6.44 25.71
C SER A 421 42.15 -6.91 24.32
N VAL A 422 43.06 -7.50 23.53
CA VAL A 422 42.71 -8.07 22.22
C VAL A 422 41.59 -9.11 22.34
N GLN A 423 41.63 -9.93 23.40
CA GLN A 423 40.59 -10.92 23.67
C GLN A 423 39.24 -10.28 24.01
N GLU A 424 39.23 -9.23 24.84
CA GLU A 424 38.01 -8.49 25.20
C GLU A 424 37.40 -7.79 23.98
N ASN A 425 38.22 -7.15 23.14
CA ASN A 425 37.75 -6.50 21.91
C ASN A 425 37.10 -7.51 20.95
N ARG A 426 37.71 -8.69 20.77
CA ARG A 426 37.14 -9.76 19.93
C ARG A 426 35.78 -10.23 20.45
N MET A 427 35.65 -10.44 21.76
CA MET A 427 34.38 -10.81 22.37
C MET A 427 33.34 -9.69 22.22
N LEU A 428 33.74 -8.43 22.44
CA LEU A 428 32.85 -7.28 22.32
C LEU A 428 32.30 -7.13 20.91
N VAL A 429 33.11 -7.28 19.86
CA VAL A 429 32.64 -7.22 18.46
C VAL A 429 31.63 -8.33 18.19
N SER A 430 31.95 -9.58 18.53
CA SER A 430 31.03 -10.70 18.29
C SER A 430 29.72 -10.55 19.06
N LEU A 431 29.77 -10.08 20.30
CA LEU A 431 28.57 -9.85 21.11
C LEU A 431 27.78 -8.65 20.62
N SER A 432 28.43 -7.62 20.09
CA SER A 432 27.73 -6.47 19.51
C SER A 432 26.90 -6.88 18.31
N ASP A 433 27.40 -7.75 17.44
CA ASP A 433 26.63 -8.32 16.31
C ASP A 433 25.39 -9.09 16.80
N GLU A 434 25.55 -9.95 17.82
CA GLU A 434 24.44 -10.72 18.38
C GLU A 434 23.41 -9.83 19.08
N ILE A 435 23.85 -8.78 19.77
CA ILE A 435 22.97 -7.80 20.41
C ILE A 435 22.23 -6.99 19.36
N GLU A 436 22.88 -6.60 18.27
CA GLU A 436 22.24 -5.90 17.14
C GLU A 436 21.13 -6.75 16.52
N GLU A 437 21.36 -8.06 16.34
CA GLU A 437 20.35 -8.99 15.85
C GLU A 437 19.12 -9.05 16.80
N LYS A 438 19.35 -9.07 18.12
CA LYS A 438 18.26 -9.04 19.10
C LYS A 438 17.52 -7.70 19.12
N ILE A 439 18.22 -6.58 18.99
CA ILE A 439 17.60 -5.24 18.92
C ILE A 439 16.75 -5.14 17.65
N ALA A 440 17.27 -5.59 16.51
CA ALA A 440 16.53 -5.68 15.26
C ALA A 440 15.27 -6.54 15.45
N LEU A 441 15.37 -7.70 16.08
CA LEU A 441 14.24 -8.56 16.38
C LEU A 441 13.15 -7.85 17.20
N VAL A 442 13.53 -7.02 18.19
CA VAL A 442 12.57 -6.25 19.01
C VAL A 442 11.84 -5.21 18.16
N PHE A 443 12.59 -4.38 17.41
CA PHE A 443 11.98 -3.31 16.60
C PHE A 443 11.16 -3.85 15.43
N GLU A 444 11.63 -4.92 14.78
CA GLU A 444 10.91 -5.58 13.68
C GLU A 444 9.63 -6.29 14.12
N ASN A 445 9.39 -6.46 15.43
CA ASN A 445 8.22 -7.13 15.98
C ASN A 445 7.51 -6.30 17.05
N TYR A 446 7.64 -4.97 17.03
CA TYR A 446 7.22 -4.09 18.13
C TYR A 446 5.75 -4.25 18.60
N LYS A 447 4.82 -4.68 17.73
CA LYS A 447 3.42 -4.98 18.08
C LYS A 447 3.15 -6.41 18.58
N SER A 448 4.11 -7.32 18.37
CA SER A 448 4.02 -8.75 18.73
C SER A 448 4.85 -9.09 19.96
N LEU A 449 5.45 -8.09 20.62
CA LEU A 449 6.23 -8.28 21.84
C LEU A 449 5.31 -8.58 23.02
N ASP A 450 5.61 -9.65 23.74
CA ASP A 450 4.84 -10.06 24.91
C ASP A 450 5.76 -10.48 26.06
N GLU A 451 5.61 -9.79 27.19
CA GLU A 451 6.38 -10.05 28.40
C GLU A 451 5.96 -11.35 29.09
N HIS A 452 4.75 -11.84 28.86
CA HIS A 452 4.25 -13.08 29.49
C HIS A 452 4.58 -14.34 28.67
N SER A 453 4.86 -14.18 27.38
CA SER A 453 5.34 -15.27 26.52
C SER A 453 6.71 -15.75 26.96
N SER A 454 6.91 -17.07 26.98
CA SER A 454 8.22 -17.67 27.24
C SER A 454 9.23 -17.10 26.24
N SER A 455 8.91 -17.13 24.95
CA SER A 455 9.75 -16.63 23.84
C SER A 455 9.91 -15.10 23.77
N GLY A 456 9.09 -14.33 24.48
CA GLY A 456 9.03 -12.86 24.36
C GLY A 456 8.20 -12.34 23.17
N LEU A 457 7.61 -13.25 22.38
CA LEU A 457 6.80 -12.94 21.20
C LEU A 457 5.47 -13.69 21.23
N THR A 458 4.42 -13.08 20.70
CA THR A 458 3.12 -13.73 20.41
C THR A 458 3.04 -14.20 18.95
N GLU A 459 2.57 -15.43 18.71
CA GLU A 459 2.41 -15.98 17.35
C GLU A 459 1.29 -15.31 16.56
N SER A 460 0.26 -14.80 17.24
CA SER A 460 -0.76 -13.92 16.68
C SER A 460 -0.75 -12.57 17.42
N PRO A 461 -0.40 -11.45 16.78
CA PRO A 461 -0.58 -10.15 17.42
C PRO A 461 -2.07 -9.98 17.70
N LYS A 462 -2.41 -9.78 18.98
CA LYS A 462 -3.77 -9.41 19.37
C LYS A 462 -4.17 -8.14 18.62
N SER A 463 -5.45 -8.04 18.29
CA SER A 463 -6.09 -6.91 17.61
C SER A 463 -5.45 -5.57 18.01
N SER A 464 -4.76 -4.91 17.06
CA SER A 464 -4.19 -3.54 17.13
C SER A 464 -4.11 -2.93 18.55
N SER A 465 -3.35 -3.60 19.42
CA SER A 465 -3.17 -3.18 20.80
C SER A 465 -2.31 -1.93 20.79
N GLY A 466 -2.91 -0.75 21.02
CA GLY A 466 -2.22 0.54 21.03
C GLY A 466 -1.29 0.77 22.23
N PHE A 467 -0.82 -0.31 22.88
CA PHE A 467 0.04 -0.27 24.05
C PHE A 467 1.50 -0.52 23.65
N ILE A 468 2.41 0.24 24.24
CA ILE A 468 3.86 0.04 24.08
C ILE A 468 4.30 -1.15 24.92
N SER A 469 5.02 -2.07 24.29
CA SER A 469 5.71 -3.14 25.01
C SER A 469 6.82 -2.58 25.90
N PRO A 470 6.93 -3.02 27.17
CA PRO A 470 8.01 -2.62 28.07
C PRO A 470 9.42 -2.83 27.51
N ALA A 471 9.61 -3.84 26.63
CA ALA A 471 10.88 -4.16 25.99
C ALA A 471 11.42 -3.07 25.03
N LEU A 472 10.55 -2.20 24.48
CA LEU A 472 10.98 -1.18 23.51
C LEU A 472 11.93 -0.14 24.11
N LYS A 473 11.71 0.25 25.37
CA LYS A 473 12.53 1.26 26.04
C LYS A 473 13.95 0.77 26.34
N PRO A 474 14.17 -0.44 26.90
CA PRO A 474 15.50 -1.05 26.98
C PRO A 474 16.17 -1.25 25.62
N ALA A 475 15.45 -1.68 24.59
CA ALA A 475 16.00 -1.83 23.24
C ALA A 475 16.51 -0.51 22.67
N LEU A 476 15.75 0.59 22.82
CA LEU A 476 16.21 1.93 22.43
C LEU A 476 17.47 2.32 23.20
N LYS A 477 17.53 2.12 24.52
CA LYS A 477 18.74 2.41 25.31
C LYS A 477 19.96 1.64 24.80
N LEU A 478 19.81 0.36 24.47
CA LEU A 478 20.89 -0.44 23.89
C LEU A 478 21.29 0.09 22.51
N TYR A 479 20.32 0.43 21.66
CA TYR A 479 20.58 1.03 20.36
C TYR A 479 21.37 2.35 20.48
N THR A 480 20.99 3.21 21.43
CA THR A 480 21.71 4.48 21.71
C THR A 480 23.14 4.29 22.23
N LEU A 481 23.42 3.12 22.81
CA LEU A 481 24.72 2.80 23.38
C LEU A 481 25.70 2.33 22.29
N LEU A 482 25.18 1.56 21.32
CA LEU A 482 25.92 1.00 20.19
C LEU A 482 26.07 2.00 19.04
N HIS A 483 25.05 2.83 18.79
CA HIS A 483 24.98 3.72 17.63
C HIS A 483 24.95 5.20 18.02
N ASP A 484 25.50 6.05 17.15
CA ASP A 484 25.31 7.50 17.27
C ASP A 484 23.99 7.91 16.61
N ILE A 485 22.98 8.22 17.44
CA ILE A 485 21.64 8.64 17.00
C ILE A 485 21.67 9.95 16.21
N LYS A 486 22.73 10.76 16.32
CA LYS A 486 22.86 11.98 15.51
C LYS A 486 23.27 11.69 14.08
N SER A 487 23.82 10.49 13.80
CA SER A 487 24.20 10.10 12.45
C SER A 487 22.97 9.77 11.60
N PRO A 488 22.94 10.19 10.33
CA PRO A 488 21.85 9.87 9.43
C PRO A 488 21.77 8.37 9.13
N GLU A 489 22.91 7.65 9.14
CA GLU A 489 22.92 6.20 8.90
C GLU A 489 22.16 5.44 10.00
N SER A 490 22.38 5.76 11.28
CA SER A 490 21.69 5.11 12.40
C SER A 490 20.21 5.51 12.46
N GLN A 491 19.87 6.76 12.18
CA GLN A 491 18.45 7.16 12.11
C GLN A 491 17.70 6.39 11.02
N LEU A 492 18.31 6.27 9.83
CA LEU A 492 17.74 5.52 8.72
C LEU A 492 17.61 4.02 9.04
N GLN A 493 18.62 3.45 9.72
CA GLN A 493 18.59 2.04 10.11
C GLN A 493 17.47 1.74 11.11
N LEU A 494 17.26 2.59 12.11
CA LEU A 494 16.15 2.45 13.05
C LEU A 494 14.80 2.53 12.33
N CYS A 495 14.63 3.50 11.42
CA CYS A 495 13.43 3.59 10.59
C CYS A 495 13.22 2.34 9.72
N LYS A 496 14.29 1.74 9.17
CA LYS A 496 14.19 0.50 8.39
C LYS A 496 13.65 -0.66 9.21
N TYR A 497 14.03 -0.81 10.49
CA TYR A 497 13.47 -1.88 11.34
C TYR A 497 11.96 -1.75 11.50
N PHE A 498 11.46 -0.54 11.77
CA PHE A 498 10.02 -0.29 11.85
C PHE A 498 9.32 -0.49 10.49
N GLN A 499 9.94 -0.10 9.37
CA GLN A 499 9.39 -0.41 8.05
C GLN A 499 9.30 -1.93 7.81
N THR A 500 10.32 -2.69 8.21
CA THR A 500 10.29 -4.16 8.12
C THR A 500 9.18 -4.75 8.99
N ALA A 501 8.96 -4.21 10.19
CA ALA A 501 7.83 -4.62 11.04
C ALA A 501 6.48 -4.40 10.35
N VAL A 502 6.26 -3.19 9.81
CA VAL A 502 5.03 -2.83 9.09
C VAL A 502 4.84 -3.75 7.88
N ARG A 503 5.90 -4.03 7.10
CA ARG A 503 5.84 -4.97 5.97
C ARG A 503 5.49 -6.41 6.39
N LYS A 504 5.97 -6.90 7.54
CA LYS A 504 5.59 -8.22 8.07
C LYS A 504 4.10 -8.27 8.42
N ILE A 505 3.57 -7.22 9.06
CA ILE A 505 2.14 -7.12 9.39
C ILE A 505 1.29 -7.05 8.12
N LEU A 506 1.72 -6.23 7.16
CA LEU A 506 1.09 -6.08 5.85
C LEU A 506 1.00 -7.42 5.11
N ALA A 507 2.11 -8.17 5.04
CA ALA A 507 2.17 -9.46 4.39
C ALA A 507 1.18 -10.48 5.00
N ARG A 508 0.95 -10.43 6.32
CA ARG A 508 -0.04 -11.28 7.00
C ARG A 508 -1.46 -10.96 6.56
N HIS A 509 -1.85 -9.69 6.62
CA HIS A 509 -3.19 -9.26 6.18
C HIS A 509 -3.43 -9.51 4.68
N LEU A 510 -2.39 -9.44 3.86
CA LEU A 510 -2.47 -9.81 2.45
C LEU A 510 -2.63 -11.32 2.24
N ALA A 511 -1.93 -12.14 3.02
CA ALA A 511 -2.06 -13.61 2.94
C ALA A 511 -3.50 -14.06 3.27
N GLU A 512 -4.12 -13.48 4.29
CA GLU A 512 -5.53 -13.71 4.66
C GLU A 512 -6.52 -13.33 3.55
N THR A 513 -6.14 -12.42 2.64
CA THR A 513 -7.00 -11.90 1.57
C THR A 513 -6.61 -12.36 0.16
N ASN A 514 -5.59 -13.22 0.02
CA ASN A 514 -5.04 -13.67 -1.27
C ASN A 514 -5.83 -14.78 -1.97
N GLU A 515 -6.69 -15.48 -1.26
CA GLU A 515 -7.45 -16.63 -1.75
C GLU A 515 -8.37 -16.30 -2.95
N PHE A 516 -8.70 -15.02 -3.22
CA PHE A 516 -9.69 -14.64 -4.26
C PHE A 516 -9.19 -13.72 -5.37
N VAL A 517 -7.98 -13.14 -5.28
CA VAL A 517 -7.38 -12.42 -6.44
C VAL A 517 -6.70 -13.42 -7.40
N SER A 518 -6.50 -14.65 -6.95
CA SER A 518 -5.79 -15.71 -7.68
C SER A 518 -6.71 -16.64 -8.49
N THR A 519 -8.03 -16.64 -8.24
CA THR A 519 -8.98 -17.53 -8.94
C THR A 519 -9.32 -16.99 -10.32
N THR A 520 -8.31 -17.05 -11.19
CA THR A 520 -8.45 -16.91 -12.63
C THR A 520 -8.71 -18.30 -13.19
N THR A 521 -9.94 -18.83 -13.15
CA THR A 521 -10.47 -19.82 -14.12
C THR A 521 -11.84 -20.33 -13.67
N GLU A 522 -12.89 -19.74 -14.22
CA GLU A 522 -13.91 -20.41 -15.04
C GLU A 522 -15.14 -19.51 -15.07
N LYS A 523 -15.51 -19.09 -16.29
CA LYS A 523 -16.74 -18.37 -16.57
C LYS A 523 -17.92 -19.34 -16.41
N SER A 524 -18.28 -19.65 -15.18
CA SER A 524 -19.62 -20.12 -14.84
C SER A 524 -20.22 -19.09 -13.88
N THR A 525 -21.51 -18.82 -14.08
CA THR A 525 -22.36 -17.87 -13.33
C THR A 525 -21.74 -17.35 -12.03
N VAL A 526 -21.41 -16.05 -11.99
CA VAL A 526 -20.89 -15.38 -10.78
C VAL A 526 -21.80 -15.73 -9.62
N ASP A 527 -21.31 -16.59 -8.72
CA ASP A 527 -22.04 -16.96 -7.53
C ASP A 527 -22.21 -15.67 -6.71
N GLN A 528 -23.43 -15.15 -6.62
CA GLN A 528 -23.72 -13.83 -6.03
C GLN A 528 -23.16 -13.71 -4.59
N ILE A 529 -23.06 -14.85 -3.91
CA ILE A 529 -22.46 -15.02 -2.59
C ILE A 529 -20.94 -14.79 -2.63
N ALA A 530 -20.23 -15.35 -3.63
CA ALA A 530 -18.79 -15.17 -3.79
C ALA A 530 -18.43 -13.71 -4.11
N TYR A 531 -19.23 -13.05 -4.96
CA TYR A 531 -19.07 -11.62 -5.27
C TYR A 531 -19.23 -10.75 -4.01
N SER A 532 -20.32 -10.93 -3.26
CA SER A 532 -20.56 -10.17 -2.02
C SER A 532 -19.46 -10.41 -0.98
N SER A 533 -19.02 -11.67 -0.82
CA SER A 533 -17.93 -12.05 0.09
C SER A 533 -16.61 -11.37 -0.28
N ALA A 534 -16.26 -11.30 -1.57
CA ALA A 534 -15.04 -10.67 -2.04
C ALA A 534 -14.98 -9.17 -1.71
N TYR A 535 -16.08 -8.44 -1.91
CA TYR A 535 -16.18 -7.02 -1.55
C TYR A 535 -16.13 -6.80 -0.03
N GLN A 536 -16.77 -7.66 0.76
CA GLN A 536 -16.69 -7.58 2.23
C GLN A 536 -15.27 -7.88 2.75
N LYS A 537 -14.54 -8.79 2.13
CA LYS A 537 -13.13 -9.04 2.46
C LYS A 537 -12.25 -7.83 2.15
N MET A 538 -12.44 -7.19 1.00
CA MET A 538 -11.71 -5.95 0.69
C MET A 538 -12.04 -4.83 1.67
N LYS A 539 -13.31 -4.68 2.06
CA LYS A 539 -13.75 -3.75 3.11
C LYS A 539 -13.03 -4.03 4.44
N SER A 540 -12.95 -5.31 4.83
CA SER A 540 -12.26 -5.71 6.05
C SER A 540 -10.76 -5.37 6.01
N LEU A 541 -10.11 -5.49 4.84
CA LEU A 541 -8.72 -5.11 4.65
C LEU A 541 -8.52 -3.60 4.86
N CYS A 542 -9.38 -2.76 4.29
CA CYS A 542 -9.37 -1.31 4.52
C CYS A 542 -9.48 -0.97 6.02
N LEU A 543 -10.42 -1.61 6.72
CA LEU A 543 -10.64 -1.41 8.15
C LEU A 543 -9.46 -1.90 9.00
N ASN A 544 -8.85 -3.03 8.64
CA ASN A 544 -7.67 -3.55 9.33
C ASN A 544 -6.50 -2.58 9.21
N PHE A 545 -6.19 -2.08 8.00
CA PHE A 545 -5.12 -1.11 7.83
C PHE A 545 -5.40 0.21 8.55
N ARG A 546 -6.65 0.67 8.55
CA ARG A 546 -7.08 1.82 9.34
C ARG A 546 -6.78 1.62 10.84
N ASN A 547 -7.14 0.46 11.38
CA ASN A 547 -6.93 0.13 12.79
C ASN A 547 -5.43 0.00 13.12
N GLU A 548 -4.63 -0.56 12.21
CA GLU A 548 -3.18 -0.64 12.36
C GLU A 548 -2.55 0.75 12.42
N ILE A 549 -2.91 1.68 11.52
CA ILE A 549 -2.42 3.07 11.55
C ILE A 549 -2.88 3.77 12.84
N ALA A 550 -4.15 3.59 13.24
CA ALA A 550 -4.66 4.16 14.48
C ALA A 550 -3.91 3.66 15.72
N SER A 551 -3.48 2.40 15.74
CA SER A 551 -2.62 1.87 16.81
C SER A 551 -1.21 2.46 16.78
N ASP A 552 -0.65 2.70 15.60
CA ASP A 552 0.66 3.34 15.44
C ASP A 552 0.67 4.79 15.93
N ILE A 553 -0.42 5.52 15.68
CA ILE A 553 -0.63 6.86 16.24
C ILE A 553 -0.66 6.81 17.77
N LYS A 554 -1.38 5.84 18.37
CA LYS A 554 -1.41 5.68 19.82
C LYS A 554 -0.05 5.35 20.43
N ILE A 555 0.75 4.52 19.73
CA ILE A 555 2.11 4.17 20.14
C ILE A 555 3.02 5.41 20.04
N ASN A 556 2.95 6.15 18.94
CA ASN A 556 3.75 7.35 18.73
C ASN A 556 3.47 8.45 19.77
N ASN A 557 2.20 8.62 20.15
CA ASN A 557 1.76 9.62 21.12
C ASN A 557 2.19 9.32 22.58
N GLN A 558 2.76 8.15 22.86
CA GLN A 558 3.33 7.84 24.17
C GLN A 558 4.78 8.35 24.32
N HIS A 559 5.34 9.00 23.30
CA HIS A 559 6.63 9.72 23.33
C HIS A 559 7.84 8.87 23.78
N VAL A 560 7.81 7.56 23.54
CA VAL A 560 8.95 6.66 23.82
C VAL A 560 9.94 6.62 22.66
N LEU A 561 9.45 6.78 21.41
CA LEU A 561 10.27 6.78 20.21
C LEU A 561 10.99 8.12 20.03
N PRO A 562 12.19 8.14 19.42
CA PRO A 562 12.89 9.37 19.07
C PRO A 562 12.08 10.25 18.11
N SER A 563 12.23 11.58 18.19
CA SER A 563 11.44 12.53 17.40
C SER A 563 11.59 12.42 15.87
N PHE A 564 12.67 11.83 15.38
CA PHE A 564 12.87 11.59 13.94
C PHE A 564 12.11 10.35 13.42
N VAL A 565 11.62 9.48 14.32
CA VAL A 565 10.81 8.31 13.95
C VAL A 565 9.35 8.73 13.97
N ASP A 566 8.86 9.21 12.83
CA ASP A 566 7.43 9.46 12.61
C ASP A 566 6.75 8.15 12.20
N LEU A 567 6.39 7.35 13.20
CA LEU A 567 5.77 6.04 12.97
C LEU A 567 4.44 6.16 12.17
N PRO A 568 3.53 7.11 12.45
CA PRO A 568 2.30 7.30 11.68
C PRO A 568 2.51 7.59 10.20
N ASN A 569 3.40 8.54 9.84
CA ASN A 569 3.66 8.83 8.43
C ASN A 569 4.37 7.66 7.73
N LEU A 570 5.26 6.97 8.44
CA LEU A 570 5.98 5.81 7.92
C LEU A 570 5.05 4.63 7.64
N SER A 571 4.15 4.30 8.55
CA SER A 571 3.24 3.16 8.40
C SER A 571 2.10 3.45 7.43
N SER A 572 1.49 4.63 7.53
CA SER A 572 0.41 5.04 6.62
C SER A 572 0.86 5.11 5.16
N ALA A 573 2.09 5.53 4.87
CA ALA A 573 2.63 5.52 3.51
C ALA A 573 2.69 4.12 2.92
N LEU A 574 3.12 3.13 3.71
CA LEU A 574 3.18 1.73 3.29
C LEU A 574 1.78 1.12 3.13
N TYR A 575 0.91 1.29 4.14
CA TYR A 575 -0.45 0.76 4.10
C TYR A 575 -1.30 1.39 2.99
N SER A 576 -1.24 2.71 2.81
CA SER A 576 -1.99 3.43 1.78
C SER A 576 -1.55 3.04 0.37
N THR A 577 -0.24 2.96 0.12
CA THR A 577 0.30 2.55 -1.19
C THR A 577 -0.09 1.10 -1.53
N GLU A 578 0.03 0.20 -0.57
CA GLU A 578 -0.29 -1.22 -0.80
C GLU A 578 -1.80 -1.44 -0.94
N LEU A 579 -2.62 -0.82 -0.08
CA LEU A 579 -4.08 -0.86 -0.23
C LEU A 579 -4.49 -0.36 -1.60
N CYS A 580 -3.83 0.70 -2.08
CA CYS A 580 -4.12 1.28 -3.36
C CYS A 580 -3.82 0.31 -4.51
N ASN A 581 -2.63 -0.29 -4.52
CA ASN A 581 -2.26 -1.30 -5.51
C ASN A 581 -3.19 -2.51 -5.48
N ARG A 582 -3.51 -3.00 -4.27
CA ARG A 582 -4.37 -4.15 -4.07
C ARG A 582 -5.80 -3.90 -4.51
N MET A 583 -6.36 -2.74 -4.17
CA MET A 583 -7.70 -2.32 -4.57
C MET A 583 -7.79 -2.18 -6.09
N ARG A 584 -6.81 -1.56 -6.75
CA ARG A 584 -6.78 -1.48 -8.23
C ARG A 584 -6.77 -2.86 -8.87
N ALA A 585 -5.91 -3.76 -8.41
CA ALA A 585 -5.86 -5.14 -8.92
C ALA A 585 -7.20 -5.88 -8.69
N PHE A 586 -7.82 -5.69 -7.53
CA PHE A 586 -9.11 -6.26 -7.20
C PHE A 586 -10.24 -5.73 -8.09
N LEU A 587 -10.34 -4.42 -8.31
CA LEU A 587 -11.39 -3.83 -9.15
C LEU A 587 -11.22 -4.20 -10.64
N VAL A 588 -10.00 -4.53 -11.08
CA VAL A 588 -9.77 -5.10 -12.41
C VAL A 588 -10.23 -6.56 -12.48
N ALA A 589 -9.95 -7.36 -11.45
CA ALA A 589 -10.33 -8.78 -11.40
C ALA A 589 -11.84 -9.00 -11.15
N CYS A 590 -12.44 -8.16 -10.30
CA CYS A 590 -13.82 -8.22 -9.86
C CYS A 590 -14.49 -6.84 -10.01
N PRO A 591 -14.75 -6.37 -11.24
CA PRO A 591 -15.32 -5.06 -11.48
C PRO A 591 -16.73 -4.94 -10.89
N PRO A 592 -17.11 -3.76 -10.36
CA PRO A 592 -18.44 -3.55 -9.81
C PRO A 592 -19.50 -3.64 -10.89
N ILE A 593 -20.42 -4.60 -10.76
CA ILE A 593 -21.50 -4.85 -11.73
C ILE A 593 -22.69 -3.91 -11.46
N SER A 594 -22.96 -3.63 -10.19
CA SER A 594 -24.01 -2.73 -9.72
C SER A 594 -23.58 -2.04 -8.42
N LEU A 595 -24.25 -0.94 -8.06
CA LEU A 595 -24.06 -0.26 -6.79
C LEU A 595 -24.80 -0.99 -5.64
N SER A 596 -24.62 -2.30 -5.60
CA SER A 596 -25.12 -3.15 -4.52
C SER A 596 -24.54 -2.74 -3.17
N PRO A 597 -25.21 -3.05 -2.05
CA PRO A 597 -24.74 -2.66 -0.71
C PRO A 597 -23.26 -3.00 -0.42
N PRO A 598 -22.72 -4.19 -0.79
CA PRO A 598 -21.29 -4.49 -0.59
C PRO A 598 -20.33 -3.56 -1.35
N VAL A 599 -20.71 -3.11 -2.54
CA VAL A 599 -19.91 -2.18 -3.37
C VAL A 599 -19.96 -0.78 -2.75
N THR A 600 -21.15 -0.33 -2.40
CA THR A 600 -21.36 0.99 -1.78
C THR A 600 -20.67 1.10 -0.42
N ASP A 601 -20.72 0.04 0.39
CA ASP A 601 -19.98 -0.08 1.64
C ASP A 601 -18.46 0.02 1.44
N LEU A 602 -17.93 -0.60 0.39
CA LEU A 602 -16.50 -0.53 0.08
C LEU A 602 -16.09 0.88 -0.33
N ILE A 603 -16.89 1.55 -1.18
CA ILE A 603 -16.67 2.94 -1.58
C ILE A 603 -16.69 3.84 -0.33
N ILE A 604 -17.70 3.70 0.53
CA ILE A 604 -17.81 4.44 1.80
C ILE A 604 -16.56 4.24 2.66
N THR A 605 -16.15 2.99 2.86
CA THR A 605 -15.01 2.64 3.72
C THR A 605 -13.69 3.18 3.15
N THR A 606 -13.53 3.19 1.84
CA THR A 606 -12.33 3.72 1.17
C THR A 606 -12.28 5.25 1.27
N CYS A 607 -13.41 5.93 1.10
CA CYS A 607 -13.52 7.38 1.32
C CYS A 607 -13.26 7.76 2.78
N ASP A 608 -13.80 6.98 3.73
CA ASP A 608 -13.61 7.21 5.16
C ASP A 608 -12.14 6.96 5.56
N PHE A 609 -11.46 5.97 4.97
CA PHE A 609 -10.03 5.77 5.15
C PHE A 609 -9.22 7.00 4.72
N GLN A 610 -9.51 7.57 3.54
CA GLN A 610 -8.84 8.77 3.05
C GLN A 610 -9.10 9.98 3.97
N ARG A 611 -10.36 10.20 4.36
CA ARG A 611 -10.73 11.27 5.30
C ARG A 611 -10.03 11.12 6.65
N ASP A 612 -9.87 9.89 7.13
CA ASP A 612 -9.21 9.63 8.41
C ASP A 612 -7.72 9.95 8.34
N LEU A 613 -7.02 9.64 7.23
CA LEU A 613 -5.64 10.05 7.01
C LEU A 613 -5.49 11.58 7.06
N ASP A 614 -6.39 12.31 6.41
CA ASP A 614 -6.42 13.78 6.44
C ASP A 614 -6.66 14.29 7.86
N SER A 615 -7.60 13.67 8.60
CA SER A 615 -7.89 14.04 9.99
C SER A 615 -6.73 13.79 10.97
N TRP A 616 -5.85 12.85 10.64
CA TRP A 616 -4.65 12.53 11.41
C TRP A 616 -3.43 13.37 11.03
N ASN A 617 -3.59 14.36 10.13
CA ASN A 617 -2.50 15.20 9.59
C ASN A 617 -1.37 14.39 8.94
N ILE A 618 -1.71 13.26 8.32
CA ILE A 618 -0.75 12.41 7.62
C ILE A 618 -0.49 13.01 6.23
N SER A 619 0.77 13.06 5.82
CA SER A 619 1.17 13.61 4.52
C SER A 619 0.61 12.79 3.36
N PHE A 620 0.15 13.48 2.30
CA PHE A 620 -0.28 12.81 1.07
C PHE A 620 0.88 12.02 0.46
N VAL A 621 0.63 10.73 0.18
CA VAL A 621 1.63 9.84 -0.40
C VAL A 621 1.33 9.64 -1.88
N LYS A 622 2.31 9.95 -2.72
CA LYS A 622 2.20 9.73 -4.17
C LYS A 622 1.99 8.25 -4.47
N GLY A 623 0.84 7.92 -5.05
CA GLY A 623 0.46 6.53 -5.33
C GLY A 623 -0.36 5.85 -4.22
N GLY A 624 -0.67 6.57 -3.13
CA GLY A 624 -1.60 6.14 -2.08
C GLY A 624 -3.06 6.13 -2.54
N VAL A 625 -3.97 5.83 -1.61
CA VAL A 625 -5.41 5.73 -1.88
C VAL A 625 -5.99 7.08 -2.29
N ASP A 626 -6.57 7.11 -3.48
CA ASP A 626 -7.48 8.17 -3.94
C ASP A 626 -8.80 7.50 -4.32
N ALA A 627 -9.79 7.58 -3.42
CA ALA A 627 -11.06 6.90 -3.61
C ALA A 627 -11.79 7.41 -4.86
N LYS A 628 -11.66 8.69 -5.19
CA LYS A 628 -12.36 9.31 -6.32
C LYS A 628 -11.82 8.76 -7.63
N GLU A 629 -10.50 8.82 -7.82
CA GLU A 629 -9.84 8.32 -9.03
C GLU A 629 -10.03 6.80 -9.20
N MET A 630 -9.97 6.04 -8.10
CA MET A 630 -10.17 4.59 -8.13
C MET A 630 -11.53 4.16 -8.67
N PHE A 631 -12.60 4.80 -8.19
CA PHE A 631 -13.95 4.40 -8.54
C PHE A 631 -14.52 5.18 -9.74
N HIS A 632 -13.85 6.26 -10.20
CA HIS A 632 -14.35 7.15 -11.25
C HIS A 632 -14.78 6.42 -12.52
N VAL A 633 -13.91 5.57 -13.08
CA VAL A 633 -14.19 4.83 -14.33
C VAL A 633 -15.39 3.89 -14.17
N TYR A 634 -15.54 3.29 -13.00
CA TYR A 634 -16.64 2.37 -12.72
C TYR A 634 -17.97 3.09 -12.51
N ILE A 635 -17.94 4.22 -11.79
CA ILE A 635 -19.12 5.05 -11.53
C ILE A 635 -19.63 5.67 -12.84
N THR A 636 -18.74 6.26 -13.64
CA THR A 636 -19.11 6.87 -14.93
C THR A 636 -19.66 5.83 -15.89
N ARG A 637 -19.03 4.66 -15.98
CA ARG A 637 -19.56 3.53 -16.75
C ARG A 637 -20.93 3.10 -16.26
N ARG A 638 -21.14 2.98 -14.94
CA ARG A 638 -22.42 2.58 -14.36
C ARG A 638 -23.53 3.60 -14.63
N ILE A 639 -23.24 4.90 -14.55
CA ILE A 639 -24.18 5.96 -14.95
C ILE A 639 -24.54 5.82 -16.44
N HIS A 640 -23.55 5.54 -17.30
CA HIS A 640 -23.77 5.34 -18.72
C HIS A 640 -24.61 4.09 -19.03
N ASP A 641 -24.31 2.96 -18.37
CA ASP A 641 -25.08 1.72 -18.53
C ASP A 641 -26.53 1.92 -18.09
N LYS A 642 -26.75 2.63 -16.97
CA LYS A 642 -28.10 3.00 -16.49
C LYS A 642 -28.83 3.94 -17.43
N HIS A 643 -28.12 4.88 -18.05
CA HIS A 643 -28.69 5.74 -19.09
C HIS A 643 -29.22 4.91 -20.26
N LEU A 644 -28.44 3.95 -20.76
CA LEU A 644 -28.87 3.06 -21.84
C LEU A 644 -30.07 2.18 -21.43
N GLU A 645 -30.06 1.63 -20.22
CA GLU A 645 -31.16 0.82 -19.67
C GLU A 645 -32.47 1.61 -19.57
N LEU A 646 -32.41 2.86 -19.13
CA LEU A 646 -33.57 3.76 -19.07
C LEU A 646 -34.08 4.09 -20.47
N LEU A 647 -33.19 4.42 -21.40
CA LEU A 647 -33.56 4.73 -22.79
C LEU A 647 -34.16 3.52 -23.52
N GLU A 648 -33.66 2.31 -23.25
CA GLU A 648 -34.23 1.08 -23.79
C GLU A 648 -35.60 0.78 -23.18
N SER A 649 -35.75 0.97 -21.87
CA SER A 649 -37.05 0.85 -21.18
C SER A 649 -38.10 1.82 -21.74
N CYS A 650 -37.68 2.97 -22.30
CA CYS A 650 -38.60 3.92 -22.95
C CYS A 650 -39.13 3.46 -24.31
N LYS A 651 -38.56 2.40 -24.91
CA LYS A 651 -39.01 1.88 -26.20
C LYS A 651 -40.19 0.94 -25.98
N LEU A 652 -41.40 1.39 -26.32
CA LEU A 652 -42.58 0.52 -26.36
C LEU A 652 -42.52 -0.44 -27.55
N ASP A 653 -42.78 -1.73 -27.28
CA ASP A 653 -43.00 -2.74 -28.32
C ASP A 653 -44.25 -2.41 -29.16
N LYS A 654 -44.18 -2.70 -30.47
CA LYS A 654 -45.19 -2.33 -31.48
C LYS A 654 -46.48 -3.16 -31.40
N GLY A 655 -47.12 -3.22 -30.24
CA GLY A 655 -48.46 -3.78 -30.05
C GLY A 655 -49.51 -2.67 -29.91
N VAL A 656 -50.73 -2.92 -30.36
CA VAL A 656 -51.89 -2.05 -30.10
C VAL A 656 -52.18 -2.12 -28.60
N VAL A 657 -51.80 -1.09 -27.84
CA VAL A 657 -51.97 -1.09 -26.38
C VAL A 657 -53.16 -0.22 -25.99
N ALA A 658 -54.02 -0.75 -25.11
CA ALA A 658 -55.19 -0.07 -24.56
C ALA A 658 -54.78 1.14 -23.69
N GLN A 659 -55.62 2.18 -23.61
CA GLN A 659 -55.35 3.48 -22.95
C GLN A 659 -54.81 3.37 -21.49
N ASN A 660 -55.25 2.37 -20.71
CA ASN A 660 -54.77 2.14 -19.34
C ASN A 660 -53.27 1.77 -19.27
N SER A 661 -52.69 1.24 -20.35
CA SER A 661 -51.27 0.84 -20.39
C SER A 661 -50.32 2.03 -20.46
N THR A 662 -50.75 3.17 -21.01
CA THR A 662 -49.87 4.32 -21.25
C THR A 662 -49.61 5.12 -19.98
N SER A 663 -50.61 5.23 -19.10
CA SER A 663 -50.39 5.79 -17.74
C SER A 663 -49.47 4.89 -16.92
N VAL A 664 -49.70 3.57 -16.95
CA VAL A 664 -48.85 2.59 -16.23
C VAL A 664 -47.41 2.67 -16.73
N PHE A 665 -47.19 2.76 -18.04
CA PHE A 665 -45.86 2.96 -18.62
C PHE A 665 -45.14 4.21 -18.07
N VAL A 666 -45.81 5.37 -18.04
CA VAL A 666 -45.19 6.61 -17.52
C VAL A 666 -44.90 6.49 -16.03
N ASP A 667 -45.84 5.95 -15.25
CA ASP A 667 -45.65 5.75 -13.81
C ASP A 667 -44.47 4.81 -13.54
N ASP A 668 -44.37 3.67 -14.24
CA ASP A 668 -43.26 2.71 -14.14
C ASP A 668 -41.92 3.36 -14.51
N MET A 669 -41.89 4.19 -15.56
CA MET A 669 -40.68 4.90 -15.96
C MET A 669 -40.25 5.92 -14.91
N TYR A 670 -41.17 6.69 -14.34
CA TYR A 670 -40.85 7.64 -13.28
C TYR A 670 -40.44 6.96 -11.98
N GLU A 671 -40.96 5.78 -11.66
CA GLU A 671 -40.44 4.97 -10.55
C GLU A 671 -39.00 4.51 -10.82
N LYS A 672 -38.68 4.03 -12.02
CA LYS A 672 -37.28 3.71 -12.41
C LYS A 672 -36.34 4.91 -12.30
N LEU A 673 -36.81 6.12 -12.63
CA LEU A 673 -36.03 7.35 -12.44
C LEU A 673 -35.76 7.64 -10.96
N LYS A 674 -36.76 7.45 -10.09
CA LYS A 674 -36.59 7.58 -8.63
C LYS A 674 -35.62 6.54 -8.07
N GLU A 675 -35.75 5.28 -8.48
CA GLU A 675 -34.83 4.20 -8.07
C GLU A 675 -33.40 4.52 -8.48
N THR A 676 -33.19 5.03 -9.69
CA THR A 676 -31.87 5.46 -10.18
C THR A 676 -31.30 6.58 -9.29
N LEU A 677 -32.11 7.57 -8.90
CA LEU A 677 -31.67 8.62 -7.98
C LEU A 677 -31.26 8.10 -6.60
N VAL A 678 -31.93 7.05 -6.11
CA VAL A 678 -31.60 6.41 -4.84
C VAL A 678 -30.31 5.59 -4.96
N GLU A 679 -30.13 4.84 -6.05
CA GLU A 679 -28.93 4.02 -6.30
C GLU A 679 -27.64 4.86 -6.25
N PHE A 680 -27.65 6.05 -6.84
CA PHE A 680 -26.47 6.93 -6.89
C PHE A 680 -26.36 7.93 -5.72
N GLN A 681 -27.27 7.89 -4.75
CA GLN A 681 -27.34 8.89 -3.68
C GLN A 681 -26.03 8.99 -2.88
N VAL A 682 -25.44 7.85 -2.50
CA VAL A 682 -24.21 7.81 -1.70
C VAL A 682 -23.03 8.41 -2.46
N ILE A 683 -22.97 8.17 -3.78
CA ILE A 683 -21.92 8.69 -4.67
C ILE A 683 -22.04 10.20 -4.77
N VAL A 684 -23.23 10.72 -5.09
CA VAL A 684 -23.46 12.15 -5.27
C VAL A 684 -23.21 12.92 -3.97
N SER A 685 -23.60 12.34 -2.83
CA SER A 685 -23.39 12.95 -1.51
C SER A 685 -21.90 13.15 -1.19
N ARG A 686 -21.01 12.30 -1.71
CA ARG A 686 -19.55 12.38 -1.51
C ARG A 686 -18.85 13.13 -2.64
N TRP A 687 -19.34 13.00 -3.87
CA TRP A 687 -18.78 13.61 -5.08
C TRP A 687 -19.87 14.32 -5.89
N PRO A 688 -20.17 15.58 -5.56
CA PRO A 688 -21.26 16.36 -6.16
C PRO A 688 -21.15 16.55 -7.67
N GLN A 689 -19.94 16.48 -8.23
CA GLN A 689 -19.70 16.57 -9.67
C GLN A 689 -20.45 15.52 -10.51
N TYR A 690 -20.81 14.36 -9.94
CA TYR A 690 -21.60 13.35 -10.66
C TYR A 690 -23.08 13.74 -10.76
N THR A 691 -23.52 14.75 -10.02
CA THR A 691 -24.89 15.28 -10.09
C THR A 691 -25.25 15.66 -11.51
N LEU A 692 -24.44 16.49 -12.18
CA LEU A 692 -24.79 17.01 -13.50
C LEU A 692 -24.92 15.90 -14.53
N LEU A 693 -24.09 14.84 -14.40
CA LEU A 693 -24.20 13.65 -15.24
C LEU A 693 -25.52 12.91 -14.99
N LEU A 694 -25.92 12.76 -13.73
CA LEU A 694 -27.17 12.10 -13.36
C LEU A 694 -28.40 12.93 -13.76
N GLU A 695 -28.33 14.26 -13.62
CA GLU A 695 -29.36 15.19 -14.06
C GLU A 695 -29.60 15.05 -15.57
N LYS A 696 -28.51 15.01 -16.35
CA LYS A 696 -28.58 14.79 -17.80
C LYS A 696 -29.25 13.46 -18.14
N VAL A 697 -28.89 12.37 -17.46
CA VAL A 697 -29.50 11.05 -17.69
C VAL A 697 -31.01 11.07 -17.46
N ILE A 698 -31.47 11.75 -16.41
CA ILE A 698 -32.90 11.87 -16.10
C ILE A 698 -33.61 12.77 -17.11
N ALA A 699 -33.03 13.93 -17.43
CA ALA A 699 -33.60 14.85 -18.41
C ALA A 699 -33.71 14.21 -19.81
N ASP A 700 -32.70 13.44 -20.22
CA ASP A 700 -32.71 12.70 -21.49
C ASP A 700 -33.80 11.62 -21.47
N ALA A 701 -33.96 10.88 -20.36
CA ALA A 701 -35.03 9.91 -20.22
C ALA A 701 -36.44 10.55 -20.26
N GLU A 702 -36.68 11.66 -19.54
CA GLU A 702 -37.95 12.39 -19.59
C GLU A 702 -38.28 12.89 -21.00
N ARG A 703 -37.27 13.37 -21.75
CA ARG A 703 -37.42 13.78 -23.15
C ARG A 703 -37.86 12.60 -24.02
N VAL A 704 -37.23 11.43 -23.86
CA VAL A 704 -37.59 10.23 -24.63
C VAL A 704 -38.95 9.67 -24.23
N ILE A 705 -39.35 9.75 -22.95
CA ILE A 705 -40.72 9.41 -22.53
C ILE A 705 -41.73 10.26 -23.31
N MET A 706 -41.53 11.58 -23.38
CA MET A 706 -42.41 12.47 -24.14
C MET A 706 -42.40 12.16 -25.64
N GLU A 707 -41.23 11.91 -26.25
CA GLU A 707 -41.13 11.51 -27.66
C GLU A 707 -41.86 10.19 -27.95
N THR A 708 -41.77 9.21 -27.05
CA THR A 708 -42.51 7.95 -27.14
C THR A 708 -44.01 8.19 -27.07
N LEU A 709 -44.49 9.05 -26.17
CA LEU A 709 -45.90 9.45 -26.11
C LEU A 709 -46.33 10.12 -27.43
N GLU A 710 -45.55 11.08 -27.95
CA GLU A 710 -45.88 11.73 -29.23
C GLU A 710 -45.97 10.74 -30.40
N LYS A 711 -45.15 9.68 -30.38
CA LYS A 711 -45.19 8.61 -31.37
C LYS A 711 -46.41 7.71 -31.21
N GLN A 712 -46.79 7.35 -29.98
CA GLN A 712 -47.99 6.55 -29.71
C GLN A 712 -49.26 7.28 -30.15
N TYR A 713 -49.32 8.60 -29.93
CA TYR A 713 -50.46 9.43 -30.31
C TYR A 713 -50.28 10.14 -31.66
N SER A 714 -49.35 9.70 -32.52
CA SER A 714 -48.94 10.47 -33.70
C SER A 714 -50.07 10.71 -34.71
N GLU A 715 -50.96 9.72 -34.87
CA GLU A 715 -52.12 9.84 -35.77
C GLU A 715 -53.06 10.94 -35.29
N ILE A 716 -53.40 10.93 -34.00
CA ILE A 716 -54.29 11.93 -33.38
C ILE A 716 -53.63 13.32 -33.38
N LEU A 717 -52.34 13.40 -33.05
CA LEU A 717 -51.59 14.66 -33.04
C LEU A 717 -51.41 15.23 -34.45
N SER A 718 -51.33 14.41 -35.49
CA SER A 718 -51.28 14.88 -36.89
C SER A 718 -52.57 15.57 -37.32
N ALA A 719 -53.73 15.04 -36.92
CA ALA A 719 -55.04 15.65 -37.18
C ALA A 719 -55.18 17.06 -36.57
N LEU A 720 -54.49 17.33 -35.46
CA LEU A 720 -54.39 18.66 -34.84
C LEU A 720 -53.48 19.61 -35.63
N LYS A 721 -52.38 19.11 -36.21
CA LYS A 721 -51.37 19.91 -36.95
C LYS A 721 -51.80 20.37 -38.34
N GLU A 722 -52.80 19.76 -38.97
CA GLU A 722 -53.23 20.10 -40.34
C GLU A 722 -53.70 21.57 -40.53
N ASN A 723 -53.99 22.31 -39.45
CA ASN A 723 -54.46 23.70 -39.53
C ASN A 723 -53.42 24.76 -39.10
N THR A 724 -52.25 24.37 -38.61
CA THR A 724 -51.22 25.33 -38.13
C THR A 724 -50.36 25.94 -39.24
N ILE A 725 -50.45 25.46 -40.48
CA ILE A 725 -49.77 26.06 -41.63
C ILE A 725 -50.74 27.06 -42.30
N PRO A 726 -50.32 28.31 -42.60
CA PRO A 726 -51.15 29.21 -43.38
C PRO A 726 -51.37 28.58 -44.76
N VAL A 727 -52.57 28.08 -44.97
CA VAL A 727 -52.98 27.35 -46.17
C VAL A 727 -52.77 28.25 -47.40
N LYS A 728 -51.80 27.89 -48.24
CA LYS A 728 -51.68 28.42 -49.60
C LYS A 728 -52.98 28.10 -50.35
N ALA A 729 -53.42 29.05 -51.19
CA ALA A 729 -54.73 29.14 -51.86
C ALA A 729 -55.31 27.86 -52.53
N VAL A 730 -54.52 26.80 -52.71
CA VAL A 730 -54.89 25.57 -53.42
C VAL A 730 -55.85 24.66 -52.64
N GLN A 731 -55.79 24.60 -51.30
CA GLN A 731 -56.78 23.83 -50.51
C GLN A 731 -58.13 24.56 -50.35
N TYR A 732 -58.17 25.87 -50.62
CA TYR A 732 -59.42 26.65 -50.59
C TYR A 732 -60.39 26.16 -51.68
N VAL A 733 -59.85 25.73 -52.83
CA VAL A 733 -60.63 25.17 -53.93
C VAL A 733 -61.12 23.75 -53.62
N GLN A 734 -60.32 22.93 -52.92
CA GLN A 734 -60.75 21.60 -52.47
C GLN A 734 -61.79 21.63 -51.34
N ARG A 735 -61.75 22.61 -50.43
CA ARG A 735 -62.76 22.79 -49.37
C ARG A 735 -64.11 23.27 -49.89
N ILE A 736 -64.14 23.99 -51.01
CA ILE A 736 -65.39 24.42 -51.67
C ILE A 736 -65.99 23.26 -52.48
N ALA A 737 -65.16 22.38 -53.04
CA ALA A 737 -65.61 21.24 -53.84
C ALA A 737 -66.18 20.06 -53.03
N LYS A 738 -65.86 19.93 -51.73
CA LYS A 738 -66.48 18.93 -50.82
C LYS A 738 -67.45 19.64 -49.87
N GLY A 739 -68.73 19.64 -50.23
CA GLY A 739 -69.80 20.16 -49.38
C GLY A 739 -69.83 19.46 -48.00
N ASN A 740 -70.02 20.28 -46.96
CA ASN A 740 -70.12 19.96 -45.54
C ASN A 740 -68.88 19.33 -44.89
N SER A 741 -68.11 20.15 -44.16
CA SER A 741 -67.10 19.65 -43.21
C SER A 741 -67.79 19.01 -42.01
N LEU A 742 -67.41 17.77 -41.69
CA LEU A 742 -67.86 17.07 -40.49
C LEU A 742 -67.35 17.81 -39.22
N PRO A 743 -68.17 17.88 -38.15
CA PRO A 743 -67.75 18.45 -36.89
C PRO A 743 -66.63 17.61 -36.27
N TYR A 744 -65.59 18.28 -35.80
CA TYR A 744 -64.51 17.66 -35.05
C TYR A 744 -65.06 17.11 -33.73
N THR A 745 -64.81 15.83 -33.46
CA THR A 745 -65.14 15.21 -32.16
C THR A 745 -63.85 15.10 -31.36
N PHE A 746 -63.88 15.47 -30.07
CA PHE A 746 -62.73 15.36 -29.19
C PHE A 746 -62.44 13.89 -28.88
N PRO A 747 -61.29 13.32 -29.27
CA PRO A 747 -61.00 11.90 -29.03
C PRO A 747 -60.70 11.63 -27.55
N GLU A 748 -61.16 10.49 -27.04
CA GLU A 748 -60.89 10.02 -25.67
C GLU A 748 -59.39 9.83 -25.43
N GLU A 749 -58.68 9.32 -26.44
CA GLU A 749 -57.22 9.14 -26.44
C GLU A 749 -56.48 10.47 -26.26
N LEU A 750 -57.02 11.56 -26.85
CA LEU A 750 -56.44 12.89 -26.72
C LEU A 750 -56.64 13.43 -25.30
N GLY A 751 -57.80 13.17 -24.70
CA GLY A 751 -58.06 13.50 -23.29
C GLY A 751 -57.09 12.80 -22.35
N SER A 752 -56.88 11.50 -22.56
CA SER A 752 -55.89 10.70 -21.83
C SER A 752 -54.47 11.28 -21.92
N LEU A 753 -54.03 11.70 -23.12
CA LEU A 753 -52.72 12.33 -23.32
C LEU A 753 -52.59 13.66 -22.56
N PHE A 754 -53.62 14.51 -22.56
CA PHE A 754 -53.57 15.78 -21.82
C PHE A 754 -53.51 15.56 -20.30
N ASN A 755 -54.31 14.63 -19.78
CA ASN A 755 -54.27 14.24 -18.36
C ASN A 755 -52.86 13.73 -17.99
N LEU A 756 -52.26 12.91 -18.85
CA LEU A 756 -50.93 12.34 -18.63
C LEU A 756 -49.81 13.39 -18.66
N ILE A 757 -49.77 14.26 -19.66
CA ILE A 757 -48.78 15.35 -19.72
C ILE A 757 -48.96 16.29 -18.51
N LYS A 758 -50.21 16.54 -18.10
CA LYS A 758 -50.49 17.36 -16.92
C LYS A 758 -50.01 16.68 -15.63
N LYS A 759 -50.22 15.37 -15.48
CA LYS A 759 -49.69 14.55 -14.37
C LYS A 759 -48.16 14.57 -14.33
N MET A 760 -47.50 14.47 -15.47
CA MET A 760 -46.04 14.61 -15.57
C MET A 760 -45.57 15.97 -15.03
N LEU A 761 -46.23 17.06 -15.46
CA LEU A 761 -45.88 18.43 -15.07
C LEU A 761 -46.17 18.77 -13.59
N ASP A 762 -47.31 18.32 -13.07
CA ASP A 762 -47.80 18.78 -11.76
C ASP A 762 -47.43 17.83 -10.61
N VAL A 763 -47.15 16.56 -10.90
CA VAL A 763 -46.93 15.52 -9.88
C VAL A 763 -45.56 14.85 -10.04
N LEU A 764 -45.28 14.24 -11.20
CA LEU A 764 -44.12 13.36 -11.35
C LEU A 764 -42.80 14.13 -11.42
N GLN A 765 -42.73 15.17 -12.24
CA GLN A 765 -41.52 15.98 -12.40
C GLN A 765 -41.17 16.79 -11.13
N PRO A 766 -42.13 17.45 -10.44
CA PRO A 766 -41.83 18.11 -9.16
C PRO A 766 -41.33 17.14 -8.09
N GLU A 767 -41.80 15.89 -8.09
CA GLU A 767 -41.30 14.87 -7.17
C GLU A 767 -39.83 14.51 -7.45
N ILE A 768 -39.46 14.34 -8.72
CA ILE A 768 -38.06 14.13 -9.14
C ILE A 768 -37.20 15.33 -8.74
N GLU A 769 -37.64 16.55 -9.05
CA GLU A 769 -36.93 17.78 -8.67
C GLU A 769 -36.77 17.90 -7.14
N ARG A 770 -37.80 17.53 -6.37
CA ARG A 770 -37.75 17.55 -4.90
C ARG A 770 -36.72 16.56 -4.38
N GLN A 771 -36.65 15.35 -4.93
CA GLN A 771 -35.61 14.39 -4.55
C GLN A 771 -34.22 14.87 -4.93
N PHE A 772 -34.07 15.49 -6.10
CA PHE A 772 -32.81 16.11 -6.52
C PHE A 772 -32.39 17.24 -5.55
N LYS A 773 -33.28 18.20 -5.30
CA LYS A 773 -33.04 19.40 -4.46
C LYS A 773 -32.85 19.10 -2.98
N SER A 774 -33.68 18.23 -2.39
CA SER A 774 -33.51 17.83 -0.98
C SER A 774 -32.18 17.13 -0.71
N ARG A 775 -31.61 16.50 -1.73
CA ARG A 775 -30.33 15.81 -1.67
C ARG A 775 -29.13 16.72 -2.02
N HIS A 776 -29.38 17.97 -2.38
CA HIS A 776 -28.37 19.00 -2.69
C HIS A 776 -27.96 19.91 -1.53
N VAL A 777 -28.63 19.82 -0.39
CA VAL A 777 -28.43 20.76 0.73
C VAL A 777 -27.02 20.70 1.35
N CYS A 778 -26.16 19.74 0.94
CA CYS A 778 -24.83 19.59 1.53
C CYS A 778 -23.65 20.18 0.74
N VAL A 779 -23.80 20.70 -0.49
CA VAL A 779 -22.65 21.28 -1.21
C VAL A 779 -23.01 22.55 -1.98
N SER A 780 -22.79 23.69 -1.33
CA SER A 780 -22.33 24.89 -2.02
C SER A 780 -20.80 24.83 -2.12
N VAL A 781 -20.25 25.25 -3.26
CA VAL A 781 -18.83 25.38 -3.62
C VAL A 781 -18.26 24.21 -4.43
N SER A 782 -18.34 24.35 -5.75
CA SER A 782 -17.15 24.37 -6.61
C SER A 782 -17.50 25.03 -7.94
N GLU A 783 -16.75 26.08 -8.27
CA GLU A 783 -16.75 26.75 -9.56
C GLU A 783 -16.40 25.74 -10.66
N SER A 784 -17.35 25.41 -11.50
CA SER A 784 -17.09 24.87 -12.84
C SER A 784 -18.05 25.52 -13.80
N GLU A 785 -17.56 25.99 -14.95
CA GLU A 785 -18.23 26.78 -15.98
C GLU A 785 -19.41 26.07 -16.71
N ASN A 786 -20.00 25.04 -16.12
CA ASN A 786 -21.10 24.29 -16.71
C ASN A 786 -22.39 24.56 -15.96
N ALA A 787 -23.49 24.59 -16.72
CA ALA A 787 -24.90 24.74 -16.33
C ALA A 787 -25.18 24.48 -14.84
N ALA A 788 -25.83 25.44 -14.16
CA ALA A 788 -26.17 25.28 -12.76
C ALA A 788 -27.04 24.02 -12.55
N PRO A 789 -26.80 23.21 -11.50
CA PRO A 789 -27.62 22.06 -11.20
C PRO A 789 -29.11 22.43 -11.12
N GLY A 790 -29.95 21.71 -11.88
CA GLY A 790 -31.38 21.98 -12.04
C GLY A 790 -31.75 22.67 -13.35
N GLU A 791 -30.80 23.20 -14.11
CA GLU A 791 -31.08 23.83 -15.41
C GLU A 791 -31.63 22.82 -16.44
N LEU A 792 -31.10 21.60 -16.50
CA LEU A 792 -31.52 20.59 -17.47
C LEU A 792 -32.94 20.09 -17.18
N LEU A 793 -33.27 19.87 -15.90
CA LEU A 793 -34.63 19.52 -15.50
C LEU A 793 -35.60 20.67 -15.81
N SER A 794 -35.18 21.92 -15.58
CA SER A 794 -36.01 23.09 -15.91
C SER A 794 -36.27 23.22 -17.42
N GLU A 795 -35.31 22.85 -18.27
CA GLU A 795 -35.47 22.81 -19.72
C GLU A 795 -36.54 21.80 -20.14
N VAL A 796 -36.55 20.61 -19.51
CA VAL A 796 -37.58 19.60 -19.72
C VAL A 796 -38.95 20.10 -19.26
N THR A 797 -39.03 20.79 -18.12
CA THR A 797 -40.28 21.41 -17.63
C THR A 797 -40.84 22.40 -18.64
N VAL A 798 -39.97 23.24 -19.22
CA VAL A 798 -40.35 24.21 -20.26
C VAL A 798 -40.81 23.50 -21.54
N MET A 799 -40.13 22.42 -21.93
CA MET A 799 -40.50 21.59 -23.08
C MET A 799 -41.90 21.00 -22.90
N LEU A 800 -42.16 20.32 -21.77
CA LEU A 800 -43.47 19.72 -21.47
C LEU A 800 -44.59 20.76 -21.44
N LYS A 801 -44.38 21.92 -20.78
CA LYS A 801 -45.34 23.03 -20.76
C LYS A 801 -45.63 23.56 -22.16
N THR A 802 -44.61 23.64 -23.00
CA THR A 802 -44.74 24.14 -24.37
C THR A 802 -45.51 23.16 -25.25
N LYS A 803 -45.23 21.86 -25.14
CA LYS A 803 -45.99 20.81 -25.84
C LYS A 803 -47.46 20.81 -25.42
N PHE A 804 -47.74 20.82 -24.12
CA PHE A 804 -49.11 20.90 -23.58
C PHE A 804 -49.87 22.10 -24.15
N ARG A 805 -49.30 23.32 -24.07
CA ARG A 805 -49.94 24.54 -24.58
C ARG A 805 -50.18 24.49 -26.08
N ASN A 806 -49.21 24.02 -26.86
CA ASN A 806 -49.35 23.94 -28.32
C ASN A 806 -50.46 22.98 -28.72
N TYR A 807 -50.50 21.78 -28.12
CA TYR A 807 -51.55 20.81 -28.39
C TYR A 807 -52.93 21.32 -27.94
N GLN A 808 -53.00 21.95 -26.77
CA GLN A 808 -54.23 22.54 -26.25
C GLN A 808 -54.76 23.61 -27.20
N GLN A 809 -53.90 24.55 -27.64
CA GLN A 809 -54.30 25.59 -28.57
C GLN A 809 -54.83 24.99 -29.88
N SER A 810 -54.16 23.99 -30.44
CA SER A 810 -54.63 23.31 -31.66
C SER A 810 -55.99 22.61 -31.47
N ALA A 811 -56.21 21.95 -30.33
CA ALA A 811 -57.48 21.31 -30.01
C ALA A 811 -58.61 22.34 -29.83
N ILE A 812 -58.36 23.43 -29.11
CA ILE A 812 -59.31 24.52 -28.90
C ILE A 812 -59.69 25.18 -30.23
N GLU A 813 -58.76 25.41 -31.15
CA GLU A 813 -59.08 25.96 -32.48
C GLU A 813 -59.96 25.01 -33.32
N LYS A 814 -59.77 23.69 -33.20
CA LYS A 814 -60.63 22.70 -33.87
C LYS A 814 -62.04 22.69 -33.26
N LEU A 815 -62.16 22.72 -31.93
CA LEU A 815 -63.44 22.80 -31.22
C LEU A 815 -64.19 24.11 -31.51
N ALA A 816 -63.49 25.25 -31.46
CA ALA A 816 -64.03 26.54 -31.88
C ALA A 816 -64.35 26.58 -33.39
N GLY A 817 -63.71 25.73 -34.20
CA GLY A 817 -64.07 25.52 -35.60
C GLY A 817 -65.48 24.95 -35.78
N ASN A 818 -65.92 24.06 -34.88
CA ASN A 818 -67.26 23.45 -34.94
C ASN A 818 -68.37 24.48 -34.86
N THR A 819 -68.18 25.53 -34.07
CA THR A 819 -69.16 26.62 -33.94
C THR A 819 -69.28 27.42 -35.24
N ARG A 820 -68.27 27.41 -36.12
CA ARG A 820 -68.27 28.18 -37.38
C ARG A 820 -68.87 27.44 -38.58
N LEU A 821 -69.20 26.15 -38.44
CA LEU A 821 -69.64 25.28 -39.54
C LEU A 821 -71.00 25.71 -40.13
N GLN A 822 -71.92 26.21 -39.29
CA GLN A 822 -73.23 26.67 -39.71
C GLN A 822 -73.41 28.17 -39.43
N ASN A 823 -74.25 28.86 -40.20
CA ASN A 823 -74.50 30.30 -39.99
C ASN A 823 -75.15 30.58 -38.63
N GLY A 824 -76.09 29.72 -38.20
CA GLY A 824 -76.79 29.85 -36.91
C GLY A 824 -75.94 29.54 -35.68
N THR A 825 -74.78 28.89 -35.84
CA THR A 825 -73.82 28.64 -34.76
C THR A 825 -72.63 29.60 -34.80
N ASN A 826 -72.40 30.27 -35.95
CA ASN A 826 -71.24 31.12 -36.13
C ASN A 826 -71.45 32.46 -35.44
N LEU A 827 -70.83 32.64 -34.28
CA LEU A 827 -70.94 33.83 -33.44
C LEU A 827 -70.81 35.14 -34.22
N LYS A 828 -69.86 35.22 -35.15
CA LYS A 828 -69.67 36.41 -35.99
C LYS A 828 -70.85 36.67 -36.92
N LYS A 829 -71.46 35.63 -37.51
CA LYS A 829 -72.63 35.78 -38.39
C LYS A 829 -73.90 36.05 -37.57
N VAL A 830 -74.08 35.37 -36.44
CA VAL A 830 -75.19 35.61 -35.51
C VAL A 830 -75.19 37.06 -35.02
N ILE A 831 -74.01 37.60 -34.65
CA ILE A 831 -73.88 39.01 -34.30
C ILE A 831 -74.14 39.89 -35.53
N GLN A 832 -73.56 39.60 -36.71
CA GLN A 832 -73.72 40.43 -37.92
C GLN A 832 -75.13 40.49 -38.51
N GLU A 833 -75.95 39.47 -38.30
CA GLU A 833 -77.31 39.36 -38.84
C GLU A 833 -78.37 40.03 -37.92
N ALA A 834 -77.96 40.52 -36.75
CA ALA A 834 -78.81 41.23 -35.80
C ALA A 834 -78.99 42.70 -36.21
N LYS A 835 -79.95 43.02 -37.09
CA LYS A 835 -80.21 44.41 -37.53
C LYS A 835 -80.64 45.34 -36.37
N GLU A 836 -80.61 46.64 -36.62
CA GLU A 836 -80.90 47.76 -35.70
C GLU A 836 -82.26 47.67 -34.96
N SER A 837 -83.22 46.90 -35.47
CA SER A 837 -84.57 46.70 -34.88
C SER A 837 -84.74 45.45 -34.01
N VAL A 838 -83.70 44.66 -33.78
CA VAL A 838 -83.80 43.36 -33.10
C VAL A 838 -83.71 43.54 -31.57
N GLY A 839 -84.69 42.99 -30.84
CA GLY A 839 -84.72 42.99 -29.37
C GLY A 839 -83.71 42.01 -28.74
N GLU A 840 -83.34 42.22 -27.46
CA GLU A 840 -82.39 41.34 -26.76
C GLU A 840 -82.87 39.87 -26.70
N SER A 841 -84.19 39.65 -26.61
CA SER A 841 -84.80 38.32 -26.63
C SER A 841 -84.63 37.57 -27.95
N GLU A 842 -84.62 38.29 -29.08
CA GLU A 842 -84.44 37.71 -30.41
C GLU A 842 -82.95 37.43 -30.70
N ILE A 843 -82.03 38.24 -30.17
CA ILE A 843 -80.59 37.92 -30.22
C ILE A 843 -80.29 36.67 -29.36
N ARG A 844 -80.93 36.56 -28.19
CA ARG A 844 -80.81 35.38 -27.32
C ARG A 844 -81.37 34.11 -27.98
N SER A 845 -82.51 34.19 -28.68
CA SER A 845 -83.07 33.03 -29.41
C SER A 845 -82.19 32.61 -30.59
N ARG A 846 -81.55 33.55 -31.29
CA ARG A 846 -80.58 33.26 -32.37
C ARG A 846 -79.26 32.69 -31.86
N MET A 847 -78.88 32.98 -30.62
CA MET A 847 -77.70 32.39 -29.96
C MET A 847 -77.95 30.97 -29.44
N GLN A 848 -79.21 30.50 -29.38
CA GLN A 848 -79.56 29.19 -28.83
C GLN A 848 -78.86 28.00 -29.54
N PRO A 849 -78.78 27.94 -30.88
CA PRO A 849 -78.07 26.85 -31.56
C PRO A 849 -76.57 26.81 -31.25
N LEU A 850 -75.93 27.98 -31.07
CA LEU A 850 -74.55 28.06 -30.62
C LEU A 850 -74.42 27.59 -29.16
N LYS A 851 -75.34 28.01 -28.29
CA LYS A 851 -75.39 27.58 -26.88
C LYS A 851 -75.46 26.06 -26.78
N ASP A 852 -76.36 25.42 -27.55
CA ASP A 852 -76.53 23.96 -27.53
C ASP A 852 -75.26 23.22 -27.99
N VAL A 853 -74.56 23.75 -29.01
CA VAL A 853 -73.27 23.20 -29.47
C VAL A 853 -72.18 23.36 -28.41
N LEU A 854 -72.12 24.50 -27.71
CA LEU A 854 -71.15 24.72 -26.64
C LEU A 854 -71.40 23.82 -25.43
N ILE A 855 -72.66 23.66 -25.01
CA ILE A 855 -73.04 22.73 -23.92
C ILE A 855 -72.59 21.32 -24.26
N LYS A 856 -72.82 20.88 -25.51
CA LYS A 856 -72.39 19.56 -25.98
C LYS A 856 -70.87 19.41 -25.94
N ILE A 857 -70.11 20.38 -26.46
CA ILE A 857 -68.64 20.35 -26.42
C ILE A 857 -68.12 20.31 -24.98
N ILE A 858 -68.69 21.10 -24.07
CA ILE A 858 -68.30 21.12 -22.65
C ILE A 858 -68.60 19.76 -22.00
N SER A 859 -69.77 19.17 -22.27
CA SER A 859 -70.13 17.84 -21.77
C SER A 859 -69.19 16.75 -22.29
N ASP A 860 -68.86 16.78 -23.58
CA ASP A 860 -67.92 15.84 -24.20
C ASP A 860 -66.51 15.97 -23.57
N LEU A 861 -66.04 17.20 -23.33
CA LEU A 861 -64.75 17.45 -22.66
C LEU A 861 -64.73 16.94 -21.22
N HIS A 862 -65.82 17.10 -20.47
CA HIS A 862 -65.93 16.60 -19.09
C HIS A 862 -65.86 15.08 -19.01
N GLY A 863 -66.34 14.36 -20.04
CA GLY A 863 -66.29 12.90 -20.08
C GLY A 863 -64.87 12.32 -20.18
N PHE A 864 -63.90 13.09 -20.69
CA PHE A 864 -62.57 12.58 -21.04
C PHE A 864 -61.39 13.29 -20.33
N LEU A 865 -61.63 14.41 -19.66
CA LEU A 865 -60.59 15.23 -19.03
C LEU A 865 -60.71 15.22 -17.51
N ASP A 866 -59.57 15.13 -16.84
CA ASP A 866 -59.51 15.30 -15.38
C ASP A 866 -59.86 16.74 -15.00
N PHE A 867 -60.39 16.94 -13.80
CA PHE A 867 -60.91 18.22 -13.30
C PHE A 867 -60.04 19.45 -13.65
N ASN A 868 -58.73 19.38 -13.38
CA ASN A 868 -57.80 20.49 -13.62
C ASN A 868 -57.61 20.77 -15.12
N VAL A 869 -57.57 19.72 -15.94
CA VAL A 869 -57.40 19.82 -17.39
C VAL A 869 -58.70 20.29 -18.04
N PHE A 870 -59.84 19.75 -17.62
CA PHE A 870 -61.17 20.18 -18.03
C PHE A 870 -61.36 21.68 -17.83
N THR A 871 -61.06 22.17 -16.62
CA THR A 871 -61.18 23.59 -16.27
C THR A 871 -60.29 24.47 -17.17
N LEU A 872 -59.05 24.04 -17.44
CA LEU A 872 -58.16 24.75 -18.37
C LEU A 872 -58.71 24.79 -19.80
N PHE A 873 -59.32 23.69 -20.27
CA PHE A 873 -59.94 23.62 -21.59
C PHE A 873 -61.17 24.51 -21.71
N CYS A 874 -62.08 24.49 -20.74
CA CYS A 874 -63.26 25.35 -20.72
C CYS A 874 -62.87 26.83 -20.70
N ARG A 875 -61.89 27.22 -19.87
CA ARG A 875 -61.38 28.59 -19.82
C ARG A 875 -60.72 29.02 -21.13
N ALA A 876 -59.94 28.14 -21.77
CA ALA A 876 -59.33 28.43 -23.07
C ALA A 876 -60.36 28.55 -24.20
N LEU A 877 -61.40 27.69 -24.20
CA LEU A 877 -62.49 27.76 -25.18
C LEU A 877 -63.30 29.05 -24.97
N TRP A 878 -63.62 29.39 -23.72
CA TRP A 878 -64.32 30.62 -23.37
C TRP A 878 -63.53 31.86 -23.80
N ASP A 879 -62.23 31.90 -23.53
CA ASP A 879 -61.36 32.99 -24.00
C ASP A 879 -61.36 33.10 -25.52
N ARG A 880 -61.26 31.96 -26.23
CA ARG A 880 -61.28 31.93 -27.70
C ARG A 880 -62.60 32.43 -28.29
N MET A 881 -63.73 32.09 -27.69
CA MET A 881 -65.04 32.63 -28.07
C MET A 881 -65.11 34.13 -27.80
N GLY A 882 -64.51 34.61 -26.71
CA GLY A 882 -64.34 36.04 -26.43
C GLY A 882 -63.53 36.76 -27.51
N GLN A 883 -62.43 36.17 -27.99
CA GLN A 883 -61.64 36.71 -29.10
C GLN A 883 -62.43 36.79 -30.41
N ASP A 884 -63.44 35.95 -30.62
CA ASP A 884 -64.35 36.08 -31.77
C ASP A 884 -65.26 37.31 -31.63
N VAL A 885 -65.76 37.60 -30.43
CA VAL A 885 -66.53 38.83 -30.17
C VAL A 885 -65.66 40.07 -30.31
N LEU A 886 -64.44 40.05 -29.74
CA LEU A 886 -63.48 41.14 -29.84
C LEU A 886 -63.19 41.50 -31.31
N ARG A 887 -62.91 40.50 -32.14
CA ARG A 887 -62.67 40.70 -33.59
C ARG A 887 -63.88 41.25 -34.36
N VAL A 888 -65.10 41.09 -33.84
CA VAL A 888 -66.30 41.71 -34.42
C VAL A 888 -66.36 43.19 -34.02
N LEU A 889 -66.11 43.50 -32.75
CA LEU A 889 -66.08 44.87 -32.22
C LEU A 889 -64.96 45.71 -32.84
N GLU A 890 -63.75 45.16 -32.99
CA GLU A 890 -62.62 45.86 -33.63
C GLU A 890 -62.89 46.22 -35.09
N LYS A 891 -63.67 45.40 -35.80
CA LYS A 891 -63.96 45.58 -37.24
C LYS A 891 -65.15 46.48 -37.54
N ARG A 892 -66.04 46.74 -36.57
CA ARG A 892 -67.28 47.49 -36.80
C ARG A 892 -67.65 48.38 -35.61
N LYS A 893 -67.74 49.69 -35.85
CA LYS A 893 -68.11 50.73 -34.87
C LYS A 893 -69.58 51.17 -35.00
N GLU A 894 -70.52 50.24 -35.19
CA GLU A 894 -71.96 50.55 -35.31
C GLU A 894 -72.69 50.25 -34.00
N ASN A 895 -73.60 51.14 -33.55
CA ASN A 895 -74.27 51.05 -32.23
C ASN A 895 -75.00 49.72 -31.99
N TRP A 896 -75.62 49.14 -33.03
CA TRP A 896 -76.29 47.85 -32.91
C TRP A 896 -75.32 46.67 -32.73
N SER A 897 -74.08 46.78 -33.26
CA SER A 897 -73.02 45.77 -33.10
C SER A 897 -72.56 45.67 -31.64
N TYR A 898 -72.48 46.80 -30.93
CA TYR A 898 -72.21 46.82 -29.50
C TYR A 898 -73.32 46.17 -28.68
N LYS A 899 -74.58 46.47 -29.00
CA LYS A 899 -75.75 45.86 -28.33
C LYS A 899 -75.81 44.35 -28.56
N ALA A 900 -75.61 43.88 -29.79
CA ALA A 900 -75.58 42.46 -30.13
C ALA A 900 -74.39 41.73 -29.49
N SER A 901 -73.20 42.35 -29.49
CA SER A 901 -72.01 41.80 -28.83
C SER A 901 -72.17 41.72 -27.30
N ARG A 902 -72.86 42.68 -26.68
CA ARG A 902 -73.17 42.66 -25.23
C ARG A 902 -74.08 41.48 -24.87
N VAL A 903 -75.14 41.26 -25.63
CA VAL A 903 -76.05 40.13 -25.40
C VAL A 903 -75.34 38.80 -25.68
N ALA A 904 -74.54 38.71 -26.74
CA ALA A 904 -73.77 37.51 -27.07
C ALA A 904 -72.75 37.16 -25.96
N LEU A 905 -72.07 38.18 -25.42
CA LEU A 905 -71.14 38.03 -24.30
C LEU A 905 -71.85 37.52 -23.03
N LEU A 906 -73.02 38.07 -22.69
CA LEU A 906 -73.82 37.59 -21.55
C LEU A 906 -74.21 36.13 -21.73
N VAL A 907 -74.66 35.73 -22.92
CA VAL A 907 -75.02 34.33 -23.21
C VAL A 907 -73.81 33.41 -23.09
N LEU A 908 -72.63 33.82 -23.59
CA LEU A 908 -71.40 33.02 -23.43
C LEU A 908 -71.00 32.87 -21.97
N ASN A 909 -70.98 33.96 -21.20
CA ASN A 909 -70.65 33.93 -19.78
C ASN A 909 -71.63 33.07 -18.98
N GLU A 910 -72.94 33.23 -19.20
CA GLU A 910 -73.97 32.39 -18.60
C GLU A 910 -73.76 30.92 -18.96
N THR A 911 -73.46 30.60 -20.23
CA THR A 911 -73.31 29.22 -20.70
C THR A 911 -72.08 28.55 -20.06
N PHE A 912 -70.89 29.15 -20.16
CA PHE A 912 -69.69 28.55 -19.55
C PHE A 912 -69.81 28.47 -18.03
N ALA A 913 -70.28 29.52 -17.36
CA ALA A 913 -70.42 29.50 -15.90
C ALA A 913 -71.46 28.47 -15.42
N SER A 914 -72.64 28.41 -16.06
CA SER A 914 -73.70 27.47 -15.65
C SER A 914 -73.31 26.02 -15.93
N GLU A 915 -72.70 25.72 -17.09
CA GLU A 915 -72.32 24.34 -17.42
C GLU A 915 -71.12 23.85 -16.60
N MET A 916 -70.10 24.68 -16.40
CA MET A 916 -68.98 24.32 -15.52
C MET A 916 -69.49 24.09 -14.09
N GLN A 917 -70.38 24.96 -13.58
CA GLN A 917 -70.99 24.80 -12.26
C GLN A 917 -71.88 23.55 -12.16
N SER A 918 -72.62 23.23 -13.22
CA SER A 918 -73.51 22.06 -13.29
C SER A 918 -72.72 20.75 -13.22
N LEU A 919 -71.64 20.64 -13.99
CA LEU A 919 -70.87 19.40 -14.12
C LEU A 919 -69.93 19.15 -12.94
N VAL A 920 -69.39 20.22 -12.33
CA VAL A 920 -68.21 20.12 -11.44
C VAL A 920 -68.39 20.82 -10.08
N GLY A 921 -69.52 21.51 -9.87
CA GLY A 921 -69.74 22.66 -8.96
C GLY A 921 -69.24 22.67 -7.52
N TYR A 922 -68.73 21.57 -6.95
CA TYR A 922 -68.10 21.55 -5.61
C TYR A 922 -66.57 21.71 -5.64
N MET A 923 -65.92 21.51 -6.81
CA MET A 923 -64.47 21.59 -6.97
C MET A 923 -63.97 22.92 -7.56
N LEU A 924 -64.88 23.76 -8.09
CA LEU A 924 -64.52 25.04 -8.72
C LEU A 924 -64.16 26.10 -7.67
N THR A 925 -63.10 26.87 -7.94
CA THR A 925 -62.75 28.06 -7.15
C THR A 925 -63.27 29.33 -7.81
N ASP A 926 -63.39 30.43 -7.05
CA ASP A 926 -63.81 31.74 -7.57
C ASP A 926 -62.95 32.21 -8.77
N LYS A 927 -61.68 31.79 -8.82
CA LYS A 927 -60.77 32.09 -9.94
C LYS A 927 -61.08 31.31 -11.22
N ASP A 928 -61.68 30.13 -11.10
CA ASP A 928 -61.97 29.25 -12.24
C ASP A 928 -63.21 29.74 -13.02
N VAL A 929 -64.12 30.44 -12.35
CA VAL A 929 -65.35 31.02 -12.93
C VAL A 929 -65.15 32.50 -13.35
N GLU A 930 -64.02 33.11 -12.98
CA GLU A 930 -63.70 34.49 -13.38
C GLU A 930 -63.54 34.61 -14.91
N PRO A 931 -64.14 35.64 -15.55
CA PRO A 931 -64.09 35.80 -17.01
C PRO A 931 -62.64 35.84 -17.54
N PRO A 932 -62.31 35.10 -18.61
CA PRO A 932 -60.99 35.13 -19.24
C PRO A 932 -60.59 36.50 -19.79
N THR A 933 -59.30 36.67 -20.11
CA THR A 933 -58.70 37.96 -20.51
C THR A 933 -59.43 38.62 -21.67
N SER A 934 -59.71 37.86 -22.73
CA SER A 934 -60.40 38.39 -23.92
C SER A 934 -61.83 38.81 -23.59
N ILE A 935 -62.50 38.12 -22.66
CA ILE A 935 -63.84 38.44 -22.20
C ILE A 935 -63.82 39.74 -21.36
N LYS A 936 -62.85 39.90 -20.46
CA LYS A 936 -62.65 41.15 -19.70
C LYS A 936 -62.35 42.34 -20.63
N GLU A 937 -61.56 42.15 -21.67
CA GLU A 937 -61.27 43.17 -22.65
C GLU A 937 -62.53 43.60 -23.41
N VAL A 938 -63.33 42.63 -23.89
CA VAL A 938 -64.64 42.89 -24.50
C VAL A 938 -65.56 43.62 -23.53
N GLN A 939 -65.63 43.21 -22.26
CA GLN A 939 -66.40 43.92 -21.23
C GLN A 939 -65.96 45.38 -21.08
N SER A 940 -64.65 45.63 -21.06
CA SER A 940 -64.10 46.99 -20.93
C SER A 940 -64.43 47.87 -22.13
N MET A 941 -64.43 47.32 -23.35
CA MET A 941 -64.84 48.05 -24.56
C MET A 941 -66.34 48.35 -24.55
N LEU A 942 -67.16 47.41 -24.09
CA LEU A 942 -68.62 47.58 -24.00
C LEU A 942 -69.05 48.53 -22.88
N CYS A 943 -68.24 48.72 -21.83
CA CYS A 943 -68.51 49.65 -20.73
C CYS A 943 -68.01 51.09 -21.00
N LYS A 944 -67.17 51.32 -22.01
CA LYS A 944 -66.69 52.66 -22.37
C LYS A 944 -67.72 53.50 -23.12
N ASP A 945 -68.73 52.86 -23.70
CA ASP A 945 -69.80 53.49 -24.50
C ASP A 945 -71.16 53.53 -23.75
N SER A 946 -71.16 53.40 -22.42
CA SER A 946 -72.36 53.57 -21.56
C SER A 946 -72.52 55.00 -21.05
#